data_AF-A0A661TG05-F1
#
_entry.id   AF-A0A661TG05-F1
#
_cell.length_a   1.000
_cell.length_b   1.000
_cell.length_c   1.000
_cell.angle_alpha   90.00
_cell.angle_beta   90.00
_cell.angle_gamma   90.00
#
_symmetry.space_group_name_H-M   'P 1'
#
loop_
_entity.id
_entity.type
_entity.pdbx_description
1 polymer ?
#
loop_
_entity_poly.entity_id
_entity_poly.type
_entity_poly.pdbx_seq_one_letter_code
_entity_poly.pdbx_strand_id
1 'polypeptide(L)'
;CTWRIQPDMPGPGYIDLLTGTTVEPGAAGNEQWCDLLPGQVLCLSADNEDLGLMEKSNNFSLPPPRLTRQCLRAKVMEILCCYGNTFDIADVDFDRLARKLAENPVDLCRSMNPENPERKVVKWQWPTDLKREVMVPPGHSLMVCSPYPFRIRLDEETRNGCRTVACEKSLPLADRTFFTLITPIDTPESGVLRLLRIVVYGKNGSRHEKASILFTGSKIPSSVDTVFTRTDLSEGEHLFLSANGAGAVCRANARWGKLSSKYDALLAANLNPSFPEDRRIMFTRCRAWIVFQGYSQEICFDCLDRFGWDANRGYWIFKVPTGQGQSIDLMVSMALDKGKNLLGITFARILSDGRSEKLPDKQKVRLILRPDIEDRNFHDVTKAFTGPENAWPAAVKAYPDGFDFTPAHDRRLSVRLPGGTFVHEPEWYYMVYHPLEEERGLDPLSDLFSPGYLSLFLKGGESACLTASVNEDPACDLDASLLSPPRTVPLEKVLRDTLSAYVVRRDPLKSIIAGYPWFLDWGRDSLIVARGLIAADMTENALSVIKQFGRFESCGTLPNMIHAGDPGNRDTSDAPLWFAVAVADMLRHGHGTVLYEKCGDRTIEEILLSIGRSYVNGTPNGIRMDAVSGLVYSPAHFTWMDTNYPACTPRQGYCIEIQALWHFTLELLAMIDPGGPIRWENLAEQVKRSVMELFVLENGSLADCIYAGEGVSAKEGELDDSLRPNQILAITLGTVKDRQLDMTILDACSCLLVPGAIRSLADAPVNRPLEIVVGGTTIGDPLRPYRGRYTGDEDTSRKPAYHNGTAWTWLFPSYCEAWAMVYGDEGKSTARSFLSSSLCFLRTGCVGHFPEITDGDFPHAHRGCDAQAWGVSEWIRIWKFLESA
;
A
#
# COMPACT_ATOMS: atom_id res chain seq x y z
N CYS A 1 50.75 -17.24 -25.40
CA CYS A 1 50.57 -16.64 -24.05
C CYS A 1 51.95 -16.48 -23.42
N THR A 2 52.23 -15.38 -22.73
CA THR A 2 53.57 -15.06 -22.20
C THR A 2 53.48 -14.63 -20.74
N TRP A 3 54.37 -15.11 -19.87
CA TRP A 3 54.42 -14.78 -18.44
C TRP A 3 55.86 -14.69 -17.93
N ARG A 4 56.04 -14.08 -16.75
CA ARG A 4 57.34 -14.03 -16.06
C ARG A 4 57.54 -15.26 -15.19
N ILE A 5 58.78 -15.77 -15.15
CA ILE A 5 59.17 -16.88 -14.27
C ILE A 5 58.94 -16.46 -12.82
N GLN A 6 58.10 -17.21 -12.11
CA GLN A 6 57.85 -17.00 -10.69
C GLN A 6 58.87 -17.81 -9.86
N PRO A 7 59.31 -17.30 -8.69
CA PRO A 7 60.32 -17.97 -7.87
C PRO A 7 59.95 -19.40 -7.42
N ASP A 8 58.66 -19.68 -7.32
CA ASP A 8 58.02 -20.94 -6.94
C ASP A 8 57.72 -21.86 -8.13
N MET A 9 58.03 -21.43 -9.37
CA MET A 9 57.84 -22.21 -10.60
C MET A 9 59.13 -22.30 -11.45
N PRO A 10 60.27 -22.79 -10.91
CA PRO A 10 61.58 -22.68 -11.57
C PRO A 10 61.88 -23.75 -12.63
N GLY A 11 60.98 -24.72 -12.86
CA GLY A 11 61.22 -25.90 -13.71
C GLY A 11 61.20 -25.61 -15.23
N PRO A 12 61.91 -26.42 -16.04
CA PRO A 12 61.93 -26.30 -17.51
C PRO A 12 60.68 -26.88 -18.20
N GLY A 13 59.78 -27.52 -17.46
CA GLY A 13 58.52 -28.08 -17.95
C GLY A 13 57.46 -28.04 -16.87
N TYR A 14 56.22 -27.81 -17.29
CA TYR A 14 55.05 -27.79 -16.42
C TYR A 14 54.13 -28.97 -16.73
N ILE A 15 53.30 -29.36 -15.77
CA ILE A 15 52.19 -30.26 -16.03
C ILE A 15 50.90 -29.46 -16.08
N ASP A 16 50.10 -29.64 -17.13
CA ASP A 16 48.76 -29.10 -17.19
C ASP A 16 47.84 -29.98 -16.33
N LEU A 17 47.45 -29.49 -15.16
CA LEU A 17 46.58 -30.17 -14.22
C LEU A 17 45.17 -30.45 -14.77
N LEU A 18 44.77 -29.81 -15.88
CA LEU A 18 43.48 -30.07 -16.54
C LEU A 18 43.51 -31.31 -17.44
N THR A 19 44.65 -31.56 -18.10
CA THR A 19 44.79 -32.61 -19.12
C THR A 19 45.78 -33.71 -18.74
N GLY A 20 46.59 -33.48 -17.70
CA GLY A 20 47.72 -34.32 -17.33
C GLY A 20 48.89 -34.27 -18.31
N THR A 21 48.86 -33.38 -19.31
CA THR A 21 49.91 -33.30 -20.32
C THR A 21 51.06 -32.41 -19.86
N THR A 22 52.28 -32.79 -20.23
CA THR A 22 53.45 -31.95 -19.98
C THR A 22 53.50 -30.82 -21.02
N VAL A 23 53.68 -29.60 -20.55
CA VAL A 23 53.81 -28.38 -21.35
C VAL A 23 55.21 -27.83 -21.14
N GLU A 24 55.99 -27.81 -22.21
CA GLU A 24 57.31 -27.18 -22.23
C GLU A 24 57.19 -25.77 -22.82
N PRO A 25 57.28 -24.71 -22.00
CA PRO A 25 57.25 -23.36 -22.52
C PRO A 25 58.58 -23.01 -23.22
N GLY A 26 58.52 -22.20 -24.27
CA GLY A 26 59.71 -21.47 -24.73
C GLY A 26 60.13 -20.46 -23.66
N ALA A 27 61.44 -20.20 -23.52
CA ALA A 27 61.96 -19.28 -22.51
C ALA A 27 63.04 -18.35 -23.08
N ALA A 28 63.04 -17.09 -22.65
CA ALA A 28 64.06 -16.09 -22.95
C ALA A 28 64.22 -15.13 -21.75
N GLY A 29 65.37 -15.19 -21.08
CA GLY A 29 65.59 -14.43 -19.85
C GLY A 29 64.63 -14.85 -18.73
N ASN A 30 63.89 -13.89 -18.16
CA ASN A 30 62.90 -14.13 -17.10
C ASN A 30 61.46 -14.30 -17.64
N GLU A 31 61.28 -14.46 -18.94
CA GLU A 31 59.96 -14.65 -19.56
C GLU A 31 59.86 -16.01 -20.24
N GLN A 32 58.67 -16.61 -20.12
CA GLN A 32 58.28 -17.87 -20.72
C GLN A 32 57.03 -17.68 -21.58
N TRP A 33 56.88 -18.49 -22.63
CA TRP A 33 55.70 -18.50 -23.48
C TRP A 33 55.30 -19.90 -23.91
N CYS A 34 54.01 -20.09 -24.20
CA CYS A 34 53.49 -21.25 -24.91
C CYS A 34 52.42 -20.82 -25.91
N ASP A 35 52.25 -21.61 -26.97
CA ASP A 35 51.18 -21.42 -27.93
C ASP A 35 49.88 -22.01 -27.39
N LEU A 36 48.78 -21.26 -27.50
CA LEU A 36 47.45 -21.69 -27.12
C LEU A 36 46.56 -21.73 -28.35
N LEU A 37 45.79 -22.80 -28.51
CA LEU A 37 44.70 -22.86 -29.48
C LEU A 37 43.57 -21.89 -29.07
N PRO A 38 42.74 -21.42 -30.01
CA PRO A 38 41.59 -20.58 -29.69
C PRO A 38 40.69 -21.20 -28.62
N GLY A 39 40.53 -20.52 -27.48
CA GLY A 39 39.71 -20.98 -26.34
C GLY A 39 40.40 -22.00 -25.41
N GLN A 40 41.65 -22.39 -25.67
CA GLN A 40 42.40 -23.30 -24.82
C GLN A 40 42.79 -22.62 -23.50
N VAL A 41 42.57 -23.34 -22.39
CA VAL A 41 43.01 -22.96 -21.04
C VAL A 41 43.96 -24.04 -20.55
N LEU A 42 45.10 -23.65 -19.97
CA LEU A 42 46.06 -24.54 -19.31
C LEU A 42 46.13 -24.16 -17.82
N CYS A 43 46.23 -25.16 -16.95
CA CYS A 43 46.49 -24.98 -15.52
C CYS A 43 47.85 -25.59 -15.16
N LEU A 44 48.90 -24.80 -15.25
CA LEU A 44 50.28 -25.28 -15.16
C LEU A 44 50.76 -25.40 -13.70
N SER A 45 51.32 -26.55 -13.33
CA SER A 45 52.10 -26.74 -12.09
C SER A 45 53.54 -27.16 -12.41
N ALA A 46 54.48 -26.72 -11.59
CA ALA A 46 55.87 -27.16 -11.62
C ALA A 46 56.10 -28.48 -10.83
N ASP A 47 55.10 -28.93 -10.06
CA ASP A 47 55.15 -30.17 -9.28
C ASP A 47 54.24 -31.23 -9.91
N ASN A 48 54.83 -32.32 -10.38
CA ASN A 48 54.07 -33.43 -10.97
C ASN A 48 53.20 -34.17 -9.93
N GLU A 49 53.51 -34.07 -8.64
CA GLU A 49 52.70 -34.70 -7.58
C GLU A 49 51.34 -33.99 -7.38
N ASP A 50 51.18 -32.76 -7.87
CA ASP A 50 49.92 -32.01 -7.80
C ASP A 50 48.78 -32.66 -8.59
N LEU A 51 49.09 -33.50 -9.60
CA LEU A 51 48.07 -34.34 -10.25
C LEU A 51 47.37 -35.26 -9.24
N GLY A 52 48.10 -35.77 -8.26
CA GLY A 52 47.53 -36.58 -7.18
C GLY A 52 46.59 -35.79 -6.26
N LEU A 53 46.69 -34.45 -6.22
CA LEU A 53 45.72 -33.60 -5.52
C LEU A 53 44.38 -33.51 -6.27
N MET A 54 44.38 -33.66 -7.59
CA MET A 54 43.17 -33.73 -8.43
C MET A 54 42.46 -35.09 -8.29
N GLU A 55 43.21 -36.18 -8.09
CA GLU A 55 42.67 -37.53 -7.89
C GLU A 55 42.07 -37.73 -6.49
N LYS A 56 42.50 -36.95 -5.49
CA LYS A 56 41.85 -36.90 -4.17
C LYS A 56 40.52 -36.18 -4.34
N SER A 57 39.45 -36.95 -4.57
CA SER A 57 38.08 -36.46 -4.66
C SER A 57 37.61 -35.83 -3.34
N ASN A 58 38.10 -34.64 -3.03
CA ASN A 58 37.45 -33.77 -2.09
C ASN A 58 36.39 -32.99 -2.85
N ASN A 59 35.27 -32.77 -2.17
CA ASN A 59 34.14 -32.04 -2.67
C ASN A 59 34.60 -30.60 -3.04
N PHE A 60 34.95 -30.34 -4.31
CA PHE A 60 35.35 -29.03 -4.84
C PHE A 60 34.24 -27.96 -4.77
N SER A 61 33.12 -28.29 -4.11
CA SER A 61 31.98 -27.42 -3.86
C SER A 61 32.31 -26.20 -2.97
N LEU A 62 33.45 -26.19 -2.27
CA LEU A 62 33.85 -25.08 -1.39
C LEU A 62 35.26 -24.57 -1.70
N PRO A 63 35.49 -23.24 -1.67
CA PRO A 63 36.82 -22.67 -1.84
C PRO A 63 37.76 -23.11 -0.70
N PRO A 64 39.08 -23.25 -0.97
CA PRO A 64 40.06 -23.61 0.05
C PRO A 64 39.99 -22.69 1.27
N PRO A 65 40.19 -23.20 2.51
CA PRO A 65 40.06 -22.39 3.74
C PRO A 65 40.90 -21.12 3.74
N ARG A 66 42.09 -21.15 3.13
CA ARG A 66 42.96 -19.98 2.96
C ARG A 66 42.30 -18.88 2.11
N LEU A 67 41.63 -19.25 1.02
CA LEU A 67 40.93 -18.31 0.14
C LEU A 67 39.73 -17.70 0.88
N THR A 68 38.93 -18.55 1.53
CA THR A 68 37.78 -18.10 2.35
C THR A 68 38.21 -17.09 3.41
N ARG A 69 39.30 -17.37 4.14
CA ARG A 69 39.88 -16.45 5.13
C ARG A 69 40.29 -15.12 4.49
N GLN A 70 40.98 -15.15 3.35
CA GLN A 70 41.40 -13.93 2.64
C GLN A 70 40.19 -13.10 2.17
N CYS A 71 39.16 -13.74 1.61
CA CYS A 71 37.95 -13.06 1.17
C CYS A 71 37.17 -12.43 2.34
N LEU A 72 37.03 -13.13 3.47
CA LEU A 72 36.41 -12.58 4.67
C LEU A 72 37.20 -11.37 5.21
N ARG A 73 38.53 -11.45 5.25
CA ARG A 73 39.38 -10.31 5.65
C ARG A 73 39.21 -9.11 4.71
N ALA A 74 39.17 -9.35 3.40
CA ALA A 74 38.96 -8.28 2.42
C ALA A 74 37.58 -7.62 2.62
N LYS A 75 36.52 -8.41 2.88
CA LYS A 75 35.19 -7.86 3.16
C LYS A 75 35.15 -7.08 4.47
N VAL A 76 35.86 -7.52 5.51
CA VAL A 76 36.03 -6.74 6.75
C VAL A 76 36.69 -5.38 6.46
N MET A 77 37.74 -5.34 5.64
CA MET A 77 38.40 -4.08 5.26
C MET A 77 37.44 -3.15 4.53
N GLU A 78 36.65 -3.68 3.59
CA GLU A 78 35.65 -2.89 2.87
C GLU A 78 34.59 -2.29 3.80
N ILE A 79 34.05 -3.09 4.73
CA ILE A 79 33.09 -2.63 5.75
C ILE A 79 33.72 -1.54 6.62
N LEU A 80 34.97 -1.75 7.04
CA LEU A 80 35.70 -0.78 7.84
C LEU A 80 35.94 0.54 7.10
N CYS A 81 36.30 0.51 5.82
CA CYS A 81 36.43 1.71 4.99
C CYS A 81 35.10 2.44 4.74
N CYS A 82 33.97 1.74 4.92
CA CYS A 82 32.65 2.36 4.83
C CYS A 82 32.30 3.18 6.09
N TYR A 83 32.65 2.67 7.27
CA TYR A 83 32.28 3.31 8.55
C TYR A 83 33.38 4.21 9.13
N GLY A 84 34.65 3.88 8.88
CA GLY A 84 35.79 4.73 9.16
C GLY A 84 36.32 5.35 7.86
N ASN A 85 36.77 6.60 7.92
CA ASN A 85 37.58 7.18 6.85
C ASN A 85 38.95 6.46 6.77
N THR A 86 40.06 7.17 6.56
CA THR A 86 41.40 6.58 6.68
C THR A 86 41.76 6.40 8.17
N PHE A 87 42.12 5.18 8.58
CA PHE A 87 42.58 4.90 9.95
C PHE A 87 43.71 3.84 9.95
N ASP A 88 44.50 3.80 11.03
CA ASP A 88 45.64 2.89 11.16
C ASP A 88 45.16 1.44 11.41
N ILE A 89 45.70 0.50 10.65
CA ILE A 89 45.34 -0.91 10.70
C ILE A 89 46.36 -1.76 11.47
N ALA A 90 47.45 -1.17 12.00
CA ALA A 90 48.53 -1.89 12.66
C ALA A 90 48.04 -2.76 13.84
N ASP A 91 47.06 -2.27 14.59
CA ASP A 91 46.49 -2.97 15.77
C ASP A 91 45.18 -3.71 15.46
N VAL A 92 44.77 -3.79 14.18
CA VAL A 92 43.50 -4.44 13.79
C VAL A 92 43.70 -5.94 13.60
N ASP A 93 43.10 -6.74 14.49
CA ASP A 93 43.02 -8.19 14.34
C ASP A 93 41.96 -8.60 13.30
N PHE A 94 42.36 -8.55 12.02
CA PHE A 94 41.50 -8.93 10.89
C PHE A 94 41.04 -10.39 10.95
N ASP A 95 41.77 -11.29 11.61
CA ASP A 95 41.37 -12.70 11.70
C ASP A 95 40.26 -12.91 12.71
N ARG A 96 40.30 -12.18 13.83
CA ARG A 96 39.18 -12.12 14.77
C ARG A 96 37.94 -11.49 14.13
N LEU A 97 38.11 -10.37 13.41
CA LEU A 97 36.98 -9.71 12.74
C LEU A 97 36.40 -10.58 11.61
N ALA A 98 37.24 -11.29 10.85
CA ALA A 98 36.77 -12.22 9.82
C ALA A 98 35.96 -13.39 10.41
N ARG A 99 36.34 -13.90 11.59
CA ARG A 99 35.54 -14.90 12.32
C ARG A 99 34.20 -14.34 12.77
N LYS A 100 34.20 -13.15 13.38
CA LYS A 100 32.95 -12.47 13.75
C LYS A 100 32.05 -12.19 12.55
N LEU A 101 32.63 -11.82 11.40
CA LEU A 101 31.90 -11.62 10.16
C LEU A 101 31.21 -12.92 9.73
N ALA A 102 31.92 -14.05 9.76
CA ALA A 102 31.34 -15.35 9.41
C ALA A 102 30.31 -15.87 10.44
N GLU A 103 30.42 -15.47 11.71
CA GLU A 103 29.48 -15.83 12.77
C GLU A 103 28.18 -15.01 12.68
N ASN A 104 28.29 -13.69 12.60
CA ASN A 104 27.14 -12.79 12.50
C ASN A 104 27.53 -11.47 11.80
N PRO A 105 27.32 -11.38 10.46
CA PRO A 105 27.65 -10.18 9.70
C PRO A 105 26.94 -8.92 10.18
N VAL A 106 25.67 -9.05 10.61
CA VAL A 106 24.85 -7.92 11.04
C VAL A 106 25.37 -7.33 12.34
N ASP A 107 25.69 -8.18 13.32
CA ASP A 107 26.25 -7.72 14.59
C ASP A 107 27.66 -7.14 14.41
N LEU A 108 28.46 -7.68 13.49
CA LEU A 108 29.76 -7.08 13.16
C LEU A 108 29.59 -5.66 12.59
N CYS A 109 28.73 -5.48 11.58
CA CYS A 109 28.46 -4.17 11.00
C CYS A 109 27.97 -3.18 12.06
N ARG A 110 27.08 -3.62 12.97
CA ARG A 110 26.63 -2.80 14.10
C ARG A 110 27.79 -2.39 15.00
N SER A 111 28.66 -3.34 15.36
CA SER A 111 29.80 -3.06 16.25
C SER A 111 30.83 -2.09 15.65
N MET A 112 30.86 -1.96 14.33
CA MET A 112 31.75 -1.06 13.59
C MET A 112 31.19 0.36 13.44
N ASN A 113 29.94 0.60 13.83
CA ASN A 113 29.29 1.90 13.80
C ASN A 113 28.76 2.26 15.21
N PRO A 114 29.64 2.43 16.22
CA PRO A 114 29.22 2.56 17.62
C PRO A 114 28.45 3.87 17.90
N GLU A 115 28.60 4.88 17.06
CA GLU A 115 27.95 6.19 17.22
C GLU A 115 26.49 6.20 16.75
N ASN A 116 26.05 5.23 15.94
CA ASN A 116 24.67 5.16 15.48
C ASN A 116 24.03 3.82 15.90
N PRO A 117 22.92 3.86 16.65
CA PRO A 117 22.31 2.66 17.21
C PRO A 117 21.50 1.85 16.20
N GLU A 118 21.30 2.33 14.97
CA GLU A 118 20.51 1.65 13.93
C GLU A 118 21.25 0.45 13.34
N ARG A 119 20.47 -0.60 13.06
CA ARG A 119 20.92 -1.74 12.27
C ARG A 119 20.92 -1.32 10.79
N LYS A 120 21.99 -0.66 10.32
CA LYS A 120 22.15 -0.20 8.92
C LYS A 120 22.42 -1.35 7.92
N VAL A 121 21.72 -2.47 8.05
CA VAL A 121 21.83 -3.66 7.20
C VAL A 121 20.43 -4.19 6.90
N VAL A 122 20.04 -4.19 5.63
CA VAL A 122 18.79 -4.79 5.15
C VAL A 122 19.09 -6.19 4.61
N LYS A 123 18.34 -7.20 5.07
CA LYS A 123 18.47 -8.58 4.60
C LYS A 123 17.55 -8.86 3.41
N TRP A 124 18.11 -9.54 2.42
CA TRP A 124 17.40 -10.15 1.30
C TRP A 124 17.68 -11.66 1.29
N GLN A 125 16.65 -12.49 1.41
CA GLN A 125 16.75 -13.93 1.62
C GLN A 125 16.25 -14.72 0.40
N TRP A 126 17.11 -15.51 -0.22
CA TRP A 126 16.69 -16.46 -1.26
C TRP A 126 16.07 -17.73 -0.65
N PRO A 127 15.00 -18.29 -1.25
CA PRO A 127 14.22 -17.76 -2.38
C PRO A 127 13.04 -16.87 -1.95
N THR A 128 12.78 -16.70 -0.66
CA THR A 128 11.58 -16.04 -0.13
C THR A 128 11.39 -14.62 -0.70
N ASP A 129 12.48 -13.86 -0.79
CA ASP A 129 12.46 -12.46 -1.24
C ASP A 129 12.47 -12.32 -2.77
N LEU A 130 12.38 -13.43 -3.53
CA LEU A 130 12.01 -13.37 -4.94
C LEU A 130 10.57 -12.87 -5.13
N LYS A 131 9.73 -13.02 -4.11
CA LYS A 131 8.32 -12.62 -4.13
C LYS A 131 8.07 -11.23 -3.57
N ARG A 132 9.09 -10.47 -3.16
CA ARG A 132 8.87 -9.11 -2.64
C ARG A 132 9.91 -8.12 -3.15
N GLU A 133 9.48 -6.88 -3.30
CA GLU A 133 10.38 -5.77 -3.53
C GLU A 133 10.95 -5.28 -2.19
N VAL A 134 12.21 -5.59 -1.93
CA VAL A 134 12.88 -5.21 -0.67
C VAL A 134 13.29 -3.75 -0.72
N MET A 135 12.96 -3.00 0.33
CA MET A 135 13.33 -1.59 0.48
C MET A 135 14.68 -1.43 1.19
N VAL A 136 15.59 -0.67 0.59
CA VAL A 136 16.92 -0.35 1.13
C VAL A 136 17.03 1.16 1.34
N PRO A 137 16.95 1.66 2.59
CA PRO A 137 17.11 3.08 2.86
C PRO A 137 18.52 3.59 2.61
N PRO A 138 18.69 4.90 2.35
CA PRO A 138 20.01 5.51 2.25
C PRO A 138 20.89 5.18 3.46
N GLY A 139 22.18 4.93 3.20
CA GLY A 139 23.14 4.57 4.23
C GLY A 139 23.02 3.13 4.77
N HIS A 140 22.09 2.32 4.26
CA HIS A 140 21.98 0.90 4.62
C HIS A 140 22.75 0.01 3.64
N SER A 141 23.42 -1.00 4.19
CA SER A 141 23.99 -2.09 3.40
C SER A 141 22.92 -3.10 3.01
N LEU A 142 23.07 -3.75 1.86
CA LEU A 142 22.22 -4.86 1.44
C LEU A 142 22.95 -6.18 1.65
N MET A 143 22.43 -7.02 2.54
CA MET A 143 22.92 -8.37 2.79
C MET A 143 22.05 -9.39 2.06
N VAL A 144 22.62 -10.07 1.07
CA VAL A 144 21.95 -11.15 0.32
C VAL A 144 22.32 -12.48 0.96
N CYS A 145 21.34 -13.34 1.23
CA CYS A 145 21.51 -14.62 1.92
C CYS A 145 20.96 -15.79 1.10
N SER A 146 21.58 -16.96 1.21
CA SER A 146 21.13 -18.21 0.58
C SER A 146 21.69 -19.43 1.32
N PRO A 147 20.96 -20.56 1.37
CA PRO A 147 21.51 -21.84 1.83
C PRO A 147 22.62 -22.41 0.92
N TYR A 148 22.81 -21.87 -0.28
CA TYR A 148 23.76 -22.35 -1.29
C TYR A 148 24.70 -21.23 -1.74
N PRO A 149 25.91 -21.54 -2.25
CA PRO A 149 26.78 -20.54 -2.84
C PRO A 149 26.08 -19.81 -4.00
N PHE A 150 26.40 -18.53 -4.20
CA PHE A 150 25.79 -17.74 -5.26
C PHE A 150 26.67 -16.59 -5.75
N ARG A 151 26.28 -16.00 -6.88
CA ARG A 151 26.80 -14.73 -7.38
C ARG A 151 25.63 -13.78 -7.64
N ILE A 152 25.82 -12.50 -7.32
CA ILE A 152 24.85 -11.45 -7.64
C ILE A 152 25.43 -10.40 -8.57
N ARG A 153 24.52 -9.75 -9.29
CA ARG A 153 24.73 -8.50 -10.01
C ARG A 153 23.54 -7.60 -9.74
N LEU A 154 23.79 -6.37 -9.29
CA LEU A 154 22.75 -5.35 -9.11
C LEU A 154 22.85 -4.38 -10.28
N ASP A 155 21.74 -4.24 -11.00
CA ASP A 155 21.65 -3.44 -12.22
C ASP A 155 20.66 -2.28 -12.03
N GLU A 156 20.98 -1.12 -12.61
CA GLU A 156 20.16 0.08 -12.64
C GLU A 156 19.83 0.43 -14.09
N GLU A 157 18.56 0.68 -14.40
CA GLU A 157 18.15 1.18 -15.71
C GLU A 157 18.43 2.68 -15.81
N THR A 158 19.01 3.08 -16.94
CA THR A 158 19.34 4.46 -17.26
C THR A 158 18.75 4.80 -18.62
N ARG A 159 18.62 6.10 -18.93
CA ARG A 159 18.15 6.55 -20.26
C ARG A 159 18.96 5.98 -21.44
N ASN A 160 20.22 5.59 -21.20
CA ASN A 160 21.15 5.08 -22.22
C ASN A 160 21.36 3.56 -22.15
N GLY A 161 20.53 2.82 -21.40
CA GLY A 161 20.64 1.37 -21.22
C GLY A 161 20.84 0.97 -19.76
N CYS A 162 21.44 -0.19 -19.52
CA CYS A 162 21.57 -0.77 -18.18
C CYS A 162 22.99 -0.63 -17.63
N ARG A 163 23.13 -0.14 -16.39
CA ARG A 163 24.40 0.00 -15.67
C ARG A 163 24.45 -0.99 -14.50
N THR A 164 25.50 -1.80 -14.42
CA THR A 164 25.76 -2.60 -13.22
C THR A 164 26.35 -1.71 -12.12
N VAL A 165 25.70 -1.66 -10.97
CA VAL A 165 26.11 -0.84 -9.80
C VAL A 165 26.92 -1.66 -8.79
N ALA A 166 26.67 -2.96 -8.68
CA ALA A 166 27.42 -3.85 -7.79
C ALA A 166 27.48 -5.27 -8.37
N CYS A 167 28.57 -5.99 -8.09
CA CYS A 167 28.68 -7.41 -8.39
C CYS A 167 29.47 -8.10 -7.28
N GLU A 168 28.87 -9.15 -6.71
CA GLU A 168 29.41 -9.80 -5.53
C GLU A 168 29.33 -11.32 -5.64
N LYS A 169 30.25 -11.99 -4.96
CA LYS A 169 30.23 -13.44 -4.75
C LYS A 169 29.92 -13.74 -3.29
N SER A 170 29.22 -14.84 -3.06
CA SER A 170 28.88 -15.25 -1.69
C SER A 170 30.10 -15.76 -0.91
N LEU A 171 30.12 -15.46 0.38
CA LEU A 171 31.04 -15.96 1.40
C LEU A 171 30.29 -16.93 2.32
N PRO A 172 30.96 -17.97 2.86
CA PRO A 172 30.33 -18.90 3.78
C PRO A 172 30.15 -18.29 5.18
N LEU A 173 29.02 -18.60 5.81
CA LEU A 173 28.77 -18.38 7.23
C LEU A 173 29.19 -19.60 8.06
N ALA A 174 29.32 -19.41 9.37
CA ALA A 174 29.68 -20.47 10.33
C ALA A 174 28.65 -21.61 10.36
N ASP A 175 27.38 -21.31 10.08
CA ASP A 175 26.26 -22.27 10.01
C ASP A 175 26.19 -23.05 8.67
N ARG A 176 27.18 -22.86 7.79
CA ARG A 176 27.27 -23.45 6.44
C ARG A 176 26.27 -22.90 5.41
N THR A 177 25.57 -21.81 5.73
CA THR A 177 24.86 -21.02 4.73
C THR A 177 25.80 -19.98 4.11
N PHE A 178 25.28 -19.15 3.20
CA PHE A 178 26.07 -18.21 2.42
C PHE A 178 25.46 -16.81 2.43
N PHE A 179 26.33 -15.80 2.43
CA PHE A 179 25.92 -14.41 2.35
C PHE A 179 26.84 -13.60 1.45
N THR A 180 26.39 -12.45 1.00
CA THR A 180 27.28 -11.36 0.60
C THR A 180 26.72 -10.04 1.10
N LEU A 181 27.59 -9.05 1.22
CA LEU A 181 27.24 -7.73 1.71
C LEU A 181 27.66 -6.71 0.67
N ILE A 182 26.67 -5.98 0.17
CA ILE A 182 26.87 -4.77 -0.61
C ILE A 182 26.83 -3.60 0.37
N THR A 183 27.94 -2.88 0.49
CA THR A 183 28.03 -1.65 1.28
C THR A 183 27.06 -0.59 0.74
N PRO A 184 26.69 0.44 1.54
CA PRO A 184 25.71 1.44 1.14
C PRO A 184 26.07 2.08 -0.20
N ILE A 185 25.09 2.15 -1.10
CA ILE A 185 25.23 2.78 -2.42
C ILE A 185 24.44 4.08 -2.43
N ASP A 186 25.02 5.12 -3.02
CA ASP A 186 24.32 6.38 -3.27
C ASP A 186 23.00 6.16 -4.01
N THR A 187 21.97 6.85 -3.52
CA THR A 187 20.59 6.72 -3.98
C THR A 187 20.04 8.12 -4.29
N PRO A 188 19.36 8.32 -5.44
CA PRO A 188 18.71 9.60 -5.75
C PRO A 188 17.71 10.03 -4.68
N GLU A 189 17.43 11.32 -4.55
CA GLU A 189 16.47 11.83 -3.56
C GLU A 189 15.07 11.22 -3.73
N SER A 190 14.67 10.87 -4.97
CA SER A 190 13.40 10.23 -5.31
C SER A 190 13.37 8.71 -5.07
N GLY A 191 14.50 8.10 -4.71
CA GLY A 191 14.69 6.66 -4.77
C GLY A 191 14.92 6.15 -6.20
N VAL A 192 15.29 4.87 -6.31
CA VAL A 192 15.52 4.18 -7.58
C VAL A 192 15.25 2.68 -7.45
N LEU A 193 14.62 2.12 -8.47
CA LEU A 193 14.45 0.67 -8.60
C LEU A 193 15.69 0.03 -9.22
N ARG A 194 16.21 -1.02 -8.59
CA ARG A 194 17.36 -1.79 -9.09
C ARG A 194 17.01 -3.26 -9.21
N LEU A 195 17.51 -3.88 -10.27
CA LEU A 195 17.28 -5.29 -10.57
C LEU A 195 18.42 -6.14 -10.01
N LEU A 196 18.14 -6.94 -8.99
CA LEU A 196 19.04 -7.97 -8.49
C LEU A 196 18.96 -9.19 -9.40
N ARG A 197 20.08 -9.56 -10.02
CA ARG A 197 20.24 -10.82 -10.73
C ARG A 197 21.08 -11.75 -9.87
N ILE A 198 20.55 -12.91 -9.53
CA ILE A 198 21.23 -13.90 -8.70
C ILE A 198 21.40 -15.22 -9.45
N VAL A 199 22.59 -15.81 -9.34
CA VAL A 199 22.89 -17.16 -9.81
C VAL A 199 23.22 -18.01 -8.60
N VAL A 200 22.35 -18.95 -8.25
CA VAL A 200 22.49 -19.83 -7.08
C VAL A 200 22.99 -21.21 -7.54
N TYR A 201 24.08 -21.68 -6.96
CA TYR A 201 24.73 -22.94 -7.33
C TYR A 201 24.25 -24.07 -6.41
N GLY A 202 23.11 -24.67 -6.76
CA GLY A 202 22.54 -25.80 -6.03
C GLY A 202 23.14 -27.14 -6.46
N LYS A 203 22.88 -28.20 -5.68
CA LYS A 203 23.34 -29.57 -5.99
C LYS A 203 22.82 -30.11 -7.32
N ASN A 204 21.64 -29.65 -7.76
CA ASN A 204 20.98 -30.09 -8.99
C ASN A 204 21.26 -29.14 -10.19
N GLY A 205 22.19 -28.20 -10.04
CA GLY A 205 22.54 -27.21 -11.06
C GLY A 205 22.33 -25.77 -10.63
N SER A 206 22.70 -24.84 -11.51
CA SER A 206 22.60 -23.41 -11.30
C SER A 206 21.18 -22.90 -11.57
N ARG A 207 20.64 -22.06 -10.68
CA ARG A 207 19.39 -21.33 -10.88
C ARG A 207 19.66 -19.86 -11.13
N HIS A 208 19.06 -19.30 -12.18
CA HIS A 208 19.16 -17.89 -12.52
C HIS A 208 17.85 -17.20 -12.20
N GLU A 209 17.86 -16.29 -11.25
CA GLU A 209 16.67 -15.59 -10.78
C GLU A 209 16.87 -14.08 -10.85
N LYS A 210 15.76 -13.34 -10.82
CA LYS A 210 15.74 -11.88 -10.78
C LYS A 210 14.81 -11.42 -9.67
N ALA A 211 15.16 -10.34 -9.00
CA ALA A 211 14.32 -9.69 -8.01
C ALA A 211 14.42 -8.17 -8.12
N SER A 212 13.33 -7.49 -7.79
CA SER A 212 13.26 -6.04 -7.71
C SER A 212 13.70 -5.58 -6.33
N ILE A 213 14.52 -4.52 -6.26
CA ILE A 213 14.95 -3.90 -5.00
C ILE A 213 14.74 -2.39 -5.12
N LEU A 214 13.96 -1.83 -4.20
CA LEU A 214 13.73 -0.40 -4.12
C LEU A 214 14.75 0.23 -3.19
N PHE A 215 15.70 0.99 -3.75
CA PHE A 215 16.52 1.88 -2.95
C PHE A 215 15.70 3.15 -2.70
N THR A 216 15.26 3.37 -1.47
CA THR A 216 14.28 4.42 -1.16
C THR A 216 14.90 5.82 -1.13
N GLY A 217 14.07 6.84 -1.38
CA GLY A 217 14.50 8.23 -1.36
C GLY A 217 14.89 8.72 0.03
N SER A 218 15.73 9.75 0.10
CA SER A 218 16.19 10.33 1.37
C SER A 218 15.23 11.38 1.94
N LYS A 219 14.24 11.84 1.16
CA LYS A 219 13.33 12.93 1.56
C LYS A 219 11.91 12.70 1.05
N ILE A 220 10.95 13.18 1.83
CA ILE A 220 9.57 13.36 1.38
C ILE A 220 9.54 14.68 0.58
N PRO A 221 9.00 14.69 -0.66
CA PRO A 221 8.90 15.88 -1.48
C PRO A 221 7.91 16.88 -0.85
N SER A 222 8.19 18.18 -0.98
CA SER A 222 7.29 19.24 -0.49
C SER A 222 6.02 19.40 -1.32
N SER A 223 5.99 18.81 -2.52
CA SER A 223 4.89 18.93 -3.46
C SER A 223 4.75 17.70 -4.35
N VAL A 224 3.56 17.54 -4.93
CA VAL A 224 3.20 16.44 -5.81
C VAL A 224 2.79 17.01 -7.15
N ASP A 225 3.32 16.43 -8.22
CA ASP A 225 2.86 16.73 -9.57
C ASP A 225 1.47 16.10 -9.78
N THR A 226 0.49 16.92 -10.15
CA THR A 226 -0.91 16.49 -10.31
C THR A 226 -1.36 16.42 -11.78
N VAL A 227 -0.41 16.50 -12.71
CA VAL A 227 -0.63 16.38 -14.14
C VAL A 227 0.15 15.18 -14.69
N PHE A 228 -0.53 14.39 -15.49
CA PHE A 228 -0.03 13.22 -16.20
C PHE A 228 0.01 13.48 -17.69
N THR A 229 1.14 13.15 -18.29
CA THR A 229 1.33 13.11 -19.73
C THR A 229 0.83 11.79 -20.31
N ARG A 230 0.73 11.70 -21.63
CA ARG A 230 0.41 10.45 -22.31
C ARG A 230 1.34 9.28 -21.94
N THR A 231 2.63 9.56 -21.69
CA THR A 231 3.59 8.53 -21.26
C THR A 231 3.21 7.97 -19.90
N ASP A 232 2.97 8.84 -18.92
CA ASP A 232 2.53 8.43 -17.58
C ASP A 232 1.24 7.57 -17.65
N LEU A 233 0.26 8.02 -18.45
CA LEU A 233 -1.03 7.33 -18.62
C LEU A 233 -0.93 5.99 -19.37
N SER A 234 0.20 5.70 -20.00
CA SER A 234 0.47 4.42 -20.65
C SER A 234 0.99 3.35 -19.69
N GLU A 235 1.52 3.74 -18.53
CA GLU A 235 2.18 2.87 -17.55
C GLU A 235 1.20 2.26 -16.52
N GLY A 236 -0.08 2.63 -16.54
CA GLY A 236 -1.09 2.06 -15.64
C GLY A 236 -2.49 2.68 -15.76
N GLU A 237 -3.41 2.19 -14.94
CA GLU A 237 -4.74 2.78 -14.77
C GLU A 237 -4.68 4.01 -13.86
N HIS A 238 -5.39 5.05 -14.25
CA HIS A 238 -5.52 6.29 -13.50
C HIS A 238 -7.02 6.60 -13.37
N LEU A 239 -7.52 6.57 -12.14
CA LEU A 239 -8.92 6.85 -11.81
C LEU A 239 -8.99 8.17 -11.07
N PHE A 240 -9.95 9.00 -11.45
CA PHE A 240 -10.34 10.21 -10.76
C PHE A 240 -11.51 9.90 -9.82
N LEU A 241 -11.45 10.44 -8.60
CA LEU A 241 -12.53 10.39 -7.62
C LEU A 241 -12.95 11.81 -7.26
N SER A 242 -14.26 12.07 -7.32
CA SER A 242 -14.88 13.25 -6.72
C SER A 242 -15.97 12.80 -5.76
N ALA A 243 -15.95 13.33 -4.54
CA ALA A 243 -16.92 13.04 -3.49
C ALA A 243 -17.60 14.34 -3.05
N ASN A 244 -18.91 14.28 -2.80
CA ASN A 244 -19.67 15.49 -2.44
C ASN A 244 -19.73 15.78 -0.93
N GLY A 245 -19.21 14.89 -0.07
CA GLY A 245 -19.33 15.02 1.39
C GLY A 245 -20.72 14.68 1.96
N ALA A 246 -21.62 14.15 1.12
CA ALA A 246 -22.95 13.65 1.49
C ALA A 246 -23.19 12.22 0.94
N GLY A 247 -22.12 11.49 0.63
CA GLY A 247 -22.17 10.08 0.20
C GLY A 247 -22.09 9.84 -1.29
N ALA A 248 -22.37 10.83 -2.15
CA ALA A 248 -22.32 10.64 -3.61
C ALA A 248 -20.89 10.74 -4.15
N VAL A 249 -20.63 9.99 -5.23
CA VAL A 249 -19.33 9.97 -5.89
C VAL A 249 -19.41 9.99 -7.42
N CYS A 250 -18.36 10.56 -8.01
CA CYS A 250 -17.97 10.36 -9.40
C CYS A 250 -16.64 9.59 -9.36
N ARG A 251 -16.60 8.44 -10.02
CA ARG A 251 -15.41 7.60 -10.22
C ARG A 251 -15.21 7.42 -11.71
N ALA A 252 -14.25 8.15 -12.28
CA ALA A 252 -14.05 8.27 -13.73
C ALA A 252 -12.63 7.89 -14.12
N ASN A 253 -12.47 7.07 -15.17
CA ASN A 253 -11.15 6.74 -15.69
C ASN A 253 -10.54 7.91 -16.48
N ALA A 254 -9.23 8.13 -16.32
CA ALA A 254 -8.48 9.10 -17.10
C ALA A 254 -8.58 8.83 -18.61
N ARG A 255 -8.65 7.55 -19.01
CA ARG A 255 -8.99 7.11 -20.36
C ARG A 255 -10.49 7.31 -20.56
N TRP A 256 -10.84 8.44 -21.19
CA TRP A 256 -12.22 8.86 -21.40
C TRP A 256 -13.09 7.73 -21.95
N GLY A 257 -14.19 7.45 -21.25
CA GLY A 257 -15.17 6.44 -21.64
C GLY A 257 -14.78 4.98 -21.37
N LYS A 258 -13.60 4.71 -20.79
CA LYS A 258 -13.24 3.38 -20.32
C LYS A 258 -13.99 3.04 -19.02
N LEU A 259 -14.51 1.82 -18.95
CA LEU A 259 -15.05 1.21 -17.73
C LEU A 259 -14.18 -0.01 -17.41
N SER A 260 -13.58 -0.02 -16.23
CA SER A 260 -12.77 -1.14 -15.73
C SER A 260 -13.51 -1.95 -14.68
N SER A 261 -14.53 -1.33 -14.05
CA SER A 261 -15.37 -1.94 -13.03
C SER A 261 -16.82 -1.46 -13.10
N LYS A 262 -17.75 -2.28 -12.64
CA LYS A 262 -19.16 -1.95 -12.36
C LYS A 262 -19.33 -0.78 -11.40
N TYR A 263 -18.29 -0.40 -10.66
CA TYR A 263 -18.28 0.76 -9.78
C TYR A 263 -17.87 2.06 -10.49
N ASP A 264 -17.39 2.02 -11.75
CA ASP A 264 -17.14 3.22 -12.54
C ASP A 264 -18.47 3.91 -12.87
N ALA A 265 -18.59 5.17 -12.45
CA ALA A 265 -19.77 5.98 -12.70
C ALA A 265 -19.43 7.46 -12.64
N LEU A 266 -19.92 8.23 -13.61
CA LEU A 266 -19.87 9.69 -13.56
C LEU A 266 -20.75 10.25 -12.43
N LEU A 267 -21.88 9.60 -12.10
CA LEU A 267 -22.69 9.94 -10.93
C LEU A 267 -23.29 8.68 -10.28
N ALA A 268 -22.72 8.30 -9.13
CA ALA A 268 -23.30 7.39 -8.16
C ALA A 268 -23.89 8.20 -7.00
N ALA A 269 -25.22 8.34 -6.99
CA ALA A 269 -25.94 9.21 -6.08
C ALA A 269 -26.18 8.55 -4.71
N ASN A 270 -26.17 9.37 -3.65
CA ASN A 270 -26.67 8.98 -2.34
C ASN A 270 -28.09 9.53 -2.18
N LEU A 271 -29.11 8.67 -2.12
CA LEU A 271 -30.50 9.14 -2.14
C LEU A 271 -30.98 9.67 -0.78
N ASN A 272 -30.34 9.23 0.30
CA ASN A 272 -30.64 9.71 1.64
C ASN A 272 -30.01 11.09 1.93
N PRO A 273 -30.79 12.11 2.34
CA PRO A 273 -30.25 13.44 2.58
C PRO A 273 -29.47 13.55 3.90
N SER A 274 -29.70 12.66 4.86
CA SER A 274 -29.19 12.78 6.24
C SER A 274 -27.94 11.96 6.52
N PHE A 275 -27.71 10.88 5.79
CA PHE A 275 -26.56 10.00 5.99
C PHE A 275 -26.19 9.21 4.71
N PRO A 276 -24.97 8.66 4.65
CA PRO A 276 -24.57 7.78 3.55
C PRO A 276 -25.31 6.42 3.60
N GLU A 277 -25.75 5.97 2.43
CA GLU A 277 -26.27 4.63 2.18
C GLU A 277 -25.68 4.06 0.87
N ASP A 278 -26.12 2.87 0.51
CA ASP A 278 -25.76 2.24 -0.76
C ASP A 278 -26.05 3.17 -1.94
N ARG A 279 -25.03 3.41 -2.75
CA ARG A 279 -25.12 4.38 -3.84
C ARG A 279 -25.93 3.81 -5.00
N ARG A 280 -26.74 4.67 -5.62
CA ARG A 280 -27.46 4.38 -6.85
C ARG A 280 -26.68 4.91 -8.05
N ILE A 281 -26.21 4.02 -8.91
CA ILE A 281 -25.58 4.43 -10.18
C ILE A 281 -26.68 4.83 -11.15
N MET A 282 -26.65 6.10 -11.56
CA MET A 282 -27.61 6.66 -12.52
C MET A 282 -26.95 7.22 -13.78
N PHE A 283 -25.67 7.62 -13.72
CA PHE A 283 -24.93 8.09 -14.89
C PHE A 283 -23.57 7.43 -14.94
N THR A 284 -23.40 6.48 -15.86
CA THR A 284 -22.23 5.60 -15.89
C THR A 284 -21.09 6.20 -16.70
N ARG A 285 -21.39 6.67 -17.92
CA ARG A 285 -20.38 7.16 -18.87
C ARG A 285 -20.95 8.22 -19.80
N CYS A 286 -20.12 9.13 -20.30
CA CYS A 286 -20.47 10.04 -21.39
C CYS A 286 -19.52 9.83 -22.58
N ARG A 287 -20.02 9.31 -23.69
CA ARG A 287 -19.26 9.24 -24.96
C ARG A 287 -19.34 10.59 -25.66
N ALA A 288 -18.30 10.99 -26.38
CA ALA A 288 -18.26 12.33 -26.96
C ALA A 288 -17.52 12.38 -28.29
N TRP A 289 -17.96 13.27 -29.18
CA TRP A 289 -17.37 13.49 -30.51
C TRP A 289 -17.25 14.97 -30.85
N ILE A 290 -16.24 15.30 -31.64
CA ILE A 290 -16.12 16.58 -32.33
C ILE A 290 -16.38 16.38 -33.81
N VAL A 291 -17.31 17.16 -34.37
CA VAL A 291 -17.64 17.15 -35.79
C VAL A 291 -17.32 18.51 -36.42
N PHE A 292 -16.54 18.50 -37.49
CA PHE A 292 -16.22 19.69 -38.30
C PHE A 292 -16.25 19.35 -39.78
N GLN A 293 -17.08 20.05 -40.56
CA GLN A 293 -17.21 19.87 -42.03
C GLN A 293 -17.37 18.40 -42.49
N GLY A 294 -18.09 17.59 -41.72
CA GLY A 294 -18.32 16.17 -42.03
C GLY A 294 -17.23 15.21 -41.52
N TYR A 295 -16.08 15.72 -41.04
CA TYR A 295 -15.12 14.92 -40.28
C TYR A 295 -15.62 14.75 -38.85
N SER A 296 -15.68 13.50 -38.36
CA SER A 296 -16.10 13.15 -37.01
C SER A 296 -14.97 12.44 -36.29
N GLN A 297 -14.63 12.91 -35.09
CA GLN A 297 -13.60 12.34 -34.26
C GLN A 297 -14.16 12.06 -32.87
N GLU A 298 -14.07 10.80 -32.43
CA GLU A 298 -14.37 10.42 -31.06
C GLU A 298 -13.31 10.98 -30.11
N ILE A 299 -13.75 11.48 -28.95
CA ILE A 299 -12.90 11.88 -27.84
C ILE A 299 -12.57 10.60 -27.06
N CYS A 300 -11.35 10.11 -27.25
CA CYS A 300 -10.85 8.88 -26.61
C CYS A 300 -9.38 9.04 -26.18
N PHE A 301 -8.77 7.95 -25.72
CA PHE A 301 -7.37 7.93 -25.30
C PHE A 301 -6.40 8.38 -26.40
N ASP A 302 -6.72 8.13 -27.67
CA ASP A 302 -5.87 8.56 -28.78
C ASP A 302 -5.78 10.07 -28.94
N CYS A 303 -6.81 10.79 -28.52
CA CYS A 303 -6.80 12.25 -28.49
C CYS A 303 -6.28 12.82 -27.16
N LEU A 304 -6.13 12.00 -26.12
CA LEU A 304 -5.73 12.48 -24.79
C LEU A 304 -4.27 12.93 -24.78
N ASP A 305 -4.06 14.21 -24.45
CA ASP A 305 -2.73 14.81 -24.30
C ASP A 305 -2.31 14.80 -22.83
N ARG A 306 -3.20 15.24 -21.95
CA ARG A 306 -2.96 15.34 -20.50
C ARG A 306 -4.20 15.03 -19.69
N PHE A 307 -3.98 14.43 -18.54
CA PHE A 307 -4.96 14.30 -17.47
C PHE A 307 -4.39 14.96 -16.20
N GLY A 308 -5.22 15.53 -15.35
CA GLY A 308 -4.78 16.02 -14.05
C GLY A 308 -5.93 16.17 -13.08
N TRP A 309 -5.60 16.45 -11.83
CA TRP A 309 -6.59 16.66 -10.78
C TRP A 309 -6.17 17.78 -9.82
N ASP A 310 -7.16 18.37 -9.16
CA ASP A 310 -6.97 19.26 -8.02
C ASP A 310 -8.13 19.06 -7.05
N ALA A 311 -7.80 18.56 -5.85
CA ALA A 311 -8.78 18.22 -4.83
C ALA A 311 -9.94 17.39 -5.40
N ASN A 312 -11.14 17.97 -5.44
CA ASN A 312 -12.38 17.32 -5.87
C ASN A 312 -12.66 17.46 -7.38
N ARG A 313 -11.69 17.89 -8.20
CA ARG A 313 -11.89 18.23 -9.62
C ARG A 313 -10.87 17.55 -10.52
N GLY A 314 -11.37 16.98 -11.62
CA GLY A 314 -10.56 16.33 -12.65
C GLY A 314 -10.50 17.17 -13.92
N TYR A 315 -9.40 17.07 -14.65
CA TYR A 315 -9.12 17.81 -15.87
C TYR A 315 -8.57 16.90 -16.96
N TRP A 316 -9.13 16.98 -18.15
CA TRP A 316 -8.67 16.29 -19.35
C TRP A 316 -8.39 17.32 -20.44
N ILE A 317 -7.27 17.18 -21.13
CA ILE A 317 -6.93 18.00 -22.28
C ILE A 317 -6.75 17.06 -23.47
N PHE A 318 -7.58 17.23 -24.48
CA PHE A 318 -7.56 16.46 -25.70
C PHE A 318 -7.06 17.31 -26.87
N LYS A 319 -6.15 16.75 -27.66
CA LYS A 319 -5.80 17.25 -29.00
C LYS A 319 -6.66 16.51 -30.00
N VAL A 320 -7.76 17.13 -30.44
CA VAL A 320 -8.76 16.47 -31.30
C VAL A 320 -8.56 16.88 -32.76
N PRO A 321 -8.19 15.95 -33.66
CA PRO A 321 -8.14 16.24 -35.10
C PRO A 321 -9.47 16.74 -35.66
N THR A 322 -9.41 17.74 -36.54
CA THR A 322 -10.58 18.27 -37.26
C THR A 322 -10.48 18.09 -38.78
N GLY A 323 -9.49 17.33 -39.26
CA GLY A 323 -9.17 17.16 -40.68
C GLY A 323 -8.21 18.23 -41.22
N GLN A 324 -7.75 18.05 -42.47
CA GLN A 324 -6.84 18.97 -43.18
C GLN A 324 -5.52 19.30 -42.43
N GLY A 325 -5.04 18.37 -41.60
CA GLY A 325 -3.85 18.59 -40.76
C GLY A 325 -4.08 19.54 -39.58
N GLN A 326 -5.32 19.93 -39.30
CA GLN A 326 -5.68 20.82 -38.19
C GLN A 326 -6.28 20.03 -37.01
N SER A 327 -6.18 20.64 -35.83
CA SER A 327 -6.74 20.12 -34.58
C SER A 327 -7.35 21.23 -33.72
N ILE A 328 -8.11 20.86 -32.70
CA ILE A 328 -8.45 21.74 -31.58
C ILE A 328 -7.86 21.18 -30.29
N ASP A 329 -7.66 22.07 -29.32
CA ASP A 329 -7.46 21.66 -27.93
C ASP A 329 -8.81 21.77 -27.21
N LEU A 330 -9.32 20.64 -26.75
CA LEU A 330 -10.56 20.55 -25.99
C LEU A 330 -10.21 20.22 -24.55
N MET A 331 -10.58 21.10 -23.63
CA MET A 331 -10.48 20.87 -22.20
C MET A 331 -11.82 20.36 -21.66
N VAL A 332 -11.76 19.33 -20.84
CA VAL A 332 -12.90 18.83 -20.07
C VAL A 332 -12.57 18.92 -18.58
N SER A 333 -13.48 19.49 -17.79
CA SER A 333 -13.36 19.58 -16.33
C SER A 333 -14.61 18.98 -15.71
N MET A 334 -14.47 18.19 -14.64
CA MET A 334 -15.64 17.67 -13.91
C MET A 334 -15.43 17.62 -12.41
N ALA A 335 -16.51 17.84 -11.67
CA ALA A 335 -16.56 17.71 -10.22
C ALA A 335 -18.02 17.53 -9.75
N LEU A 336 -18.20 16.89 -8.60
CA LEU A 336 -19.46 16.95 -7.87
C LEU A 336 -19.57 18.24 -7.05
N ASP A 337 -20.79 18.77 -7.00
CA ASP A 337 -21.14 19.88 -6.12
C ASP A 337 -21.20 19.41 -4.66
N LYS A 338 -20.62 20.20 -3.77
CA LYS A 338 -20.58 19.89 -2.34
C LYS A 338 -21.99 19.76 -1.77
N GLY A 339 -22.27 18.60 -1.16
CA GLY A 339 -23.51 18.28 -0.48
C GLY A 339 -24.70 17.94 -1.38
N LYS A 340 -24.53 17.92 -2.72
CA LYS A 340 -25.60 17.68 -3.69
C LYS A 340 -25.29 16.49 -4.58
N ASN A 341 -26.31 15.76 -5.02
CA ASN A 341 -26.19 14.73 -6.06
C ASN A 341 -26.12 15.39 -7.45
N LEU A 342 -25.16 16.28 -7.68
CA LEU A 342 -25.05 17.07 -8.91
C LEU A 342 -23.62 17.03 -9.43
N LEU A 343 -23.46 16.54 -10.65
CA LEU A 343 -22.23 16.54 -11.42
C LEU A 343 -22.27 17.64 -12.48
N GLY A 344 -21.24 18.49 -12.50
CA GLY A 344 -20.96 19.39 -13.60
C GLY A 344 -19.81 18.88 -14.47
N ILE A 345 -20.02 18.83 -15.79
CA ILE A 345 -18.96 18.54 -16.77
C ILE A 345 -18.85 19.72 -17.73
N THR A 346 -17.75 20.47 -17.64
CA THR A 346 -17.48 21.63 -18.50
C THR A 346 -16.59 21.22 -19.67
N PHE A 347 -17.04 21.49 -20.89
CA PHE A 347 -16.28 21.32 -22.12
C PHE A 347 -15.91 22.71 -22.65
N ALA A 348 -14.62 22.96 -22.88
CA ALA A 348 -14.13 24.24 -23.37
C ALA A 348 -13.18 24.02 -24.55
N ARG A 349 -13.41 24.73 -25.66
CA ARG A 349 -12.45 24.78 -26.76
C ARG A 349 -11.43 25.87 -26.47
N ILE A 350 -10.18 25.48 -26.24
CA ILE A 350 -9.08 26.41 -25.96
C ILE A 350 -8.78 27.24 -27.22
N LEU A 351 -8.36 28.49 -27.01
CA LEU A 351 -7.95 29.40 -28.09
C LEU A 351 -6.78 28.81 -28.88
N SER A 352 -6.78 29.05 -30.19
CA SER A 352 -5.73 28.59 -31.11
C SER A 352 -4.38 29.28 -30.91
N ASP A 353 -4.36 30.42 -30.21
CA ASP A 353 -3.21 31.33 -30.07
C ASP A 353 -2.52 31.67 -31.41
N GLY A 354 -3.27 31.64 -32.52
CA GLY A 354 -2.76 31.94 -33.86
C GLY A 354 -1.90 30.84 -34.49
N ARG A 355 -1.88 29.62 -33.92
CA ARG A 355 -1.08 28.49 -34.43
C ARG A 355 -1.71 27.86 -35.68
N SER A 356 -0.91 27.61 -36.72
CA SER A 356 -1.40 27.14 -38.03
C SER A 356 -1.97 25.72 -38.02
N GLU A 357 -1.48 24.87 -37.12
CA GLU A 357 -1.95 23.49 -36.90
C GLU A 357 -3.25 23.44 -36.09
N LYS A 358 -3.73 24.59 -35.61
CA LYS A 358 -5.00 24.71 -34.87
C LYS A 358 -6.09 25.27 -35.77
N LEU A 359 -7.29 24.73 -35.61
CA LEU A 359 -8.46 25.26 -36.31
C LEU A 359 -8.75 26.70 -35.81
N PRO A 360 -8.94 27.70 -36.71
CA PRO A 360 -9.13 29.09 -36.31
C PRO A 360 -10.31 29.29 -35.36
N ASP A 361 -10.16 30.18 -34.38
CA ASP A 361 -11.13 30.38 -33.29
C ASP A 361 -12.53 30.79 -33.77
N LYS A 362 -12.62 31.47 -34.93
CA LYS A 362 -13.90 31.86 -35.53
C LYS A 362 -14.71 30.70 -36.11
N GLN A 363 -14.05 29.60 -36.48
CA GLN A 363 -14.72 28.42 -37.01
C GLN A 363 -15.48 27.72 -35.88
N LYS A 364 -16.68 27.22 -36.15
CA LYS A 364 -17.46 26.47 -35.16
C LYS A 364 -17.22 24.99 -35.34
N VAL A 365 -16.98 24.27 -34.23
CA VAL A 365 -17.02 22.80 -34.20
C VAL A 365 -18.31 22.36 -33.50
N ARG A 366 -18.87 21.22 -33.91
CA ARG A 366 -20.03 20.63 -33.22
C ARG A 366 -19.53 19.62 -32.18
N LEU A 367 -19.86 19.85 -30.92
CA LEU A 367 -19.67 18.87 -29.85
C LEU A 367 -20.92 17.99 -29.76
N ILE A 368 -20.75 16.67 -29.72
CA ILE A 368 -21.82 15.69 -29.50
C ILE A 368 -21.49 14.93 -28.21
N LEU A 369 -22.46 14.84 -27.30
CA LEU A 369 -22.35 14.18 -26.00
C LEU A 369 -23.44 13.11 -25.90
N ARG A 370 -23.07 11.86 -25.66
CA ARG A 370 -23.99 10.73 -25.56
C ARG A 370 -23.85 10.04 -24.19
N PRO A 371 -24.78 10.31 -23.26
CA PRO A 371 -24.76 9.69 -21.94
C PRO A 371 -25.24 8.23 -21.98
N ASP A 372 -24.51 7.36 -21.30
CA ASP A 372 -24.91 6.00 -20.94
C ASP A 372 -25.32 6.03 -19.45
N ILE A 373 -26.56 5.61 -19.18
CA ILE A 373 -27.22 5.68 -17.88
C ILE A 373 -27.67 4.29 -17.43
N GLU A 374 -27.88 4.16 -16.12
CA GLU A 374 -28.38 2.94 -15.49
C GLU A 374 -29.38 3.30 -14.37
N ASP A 375 -29.99 2.29 -13.78
CA ASP A 375 -30.71 2.41 -12.50
C ASP A 375 -30.42 1.16 -11.67
N ARG A 376 -29.31 1.17 -10.91
CA ARG A 376 -28.90 0.01 -10.11
C ARG A 376 -28.17 0.39 -8.82
N ASN A 377 -28.21 -0.53 -7.85
CA ASN A 377 -27.29 -0.49 -6.73
C ASN A 377 -25.86 -0.73 -7.28
N PHE A 378 -24.89 0.02 -6.78
CA PHE A 378 -23.48 -0.09 -7.15
C PHE A 378 -22.85 -1.49 -6.95
N HIS A 379 -23.42 -2.37 -6.11
CA HIS A 379 -23.01 -3.78 -5.99
C HIS A 379 -23.57 -4.69 -7.09
N ASP A 380 -24.57 -4.25 -7.84
CA ASP A 380 -25.21 -5.04 -8.89
C ASP A 380 -24.65 -4.70 -10.28
N VAL A 381 -25.02 -5.51 -11.27
CA VAL A 381 -24.83 -5.22 -12.70
C VAL A 381 -26.20 -5.12 -13.38
N THR A 382 -26.34 -4.24 -14.36
CA THR A 382 -27.56 -4.20 -15.17
C THR A 382 -27.54 -5.31 -16.21
N LYS A 383 -28.66 -6.05 -16.30
CA LYS A 383 -28.95 -7.03 -17.35
C LYS A 383 -30.22 -6.60 -18.08
N ALA A 384 -30.10 -6.14 -19.32
CA ALA A 384 -31.19 -5.52 -20.08
C ALA A 384 -32.43 -6.42 -20.17
N PHE A 385 -32.21 -7.72 -20.42
CA PHE A 385 -33.27 -8.72 -20.61
C PHE A 385 -34.14 -8.96 -19.37
N THR A 386 -33.74 -8.49 -18.19
CA THR A 386 -34.49 -8.66 -16.93
C THR A 386 -35.68 -7.71 -16.79
N GLY A 387 -35.90 -6.82 -17.76
CA GLY A 387 -36.96 -5.80 -17.72
C GLY A 387 -36.55 -4.40 -18.16
N PRO A 388 -35.33 -3.91 -17.84
CA PRO A 388 -34.87 -2.58 -18.23
C PRO A 388 -35.06 -2.23 -19.70
N GLU A 389 -34.87 -3.20 -20.60
CA GLU A 389 -34.97 -3.02 -22.05
C GLU A 389 -36.30 -2.40 -22.52
N ASN A 390 -37.38 -2.69 -21.79
CA ASN A 390 -38.71 -2.11 -22.04
C ASN A 390 -39.02 -0.92 -21.11
N ALA A 391 -38.63 -1.02 -19.84
CA ALA A 391 -39.01 -0.06 -18.81
C ALA A 391 -38.29 1.29 -18.96
N TRP A 392 -37.01 1.27 -19.31
CA TRP A 392 -36.19 2.48 -19.28
C TRP A 392 -36.46 3.45 -20.42
N PRO A 393 -36.67 3.02 -21.69
CA PRO A 393 -37.10 3.94 -22.75
C PRO A 393 -38.39 4.68 -22.40
N ALA A 394 -39.35 4.01 -21.74
CA ALA A 394 -40.61 4.63 -21.31
C ALA A 394 -40.45 5.59 -20.12
N ALA A 395 -39.37 5.45 -19.36
CA ALA A 395 -39.04 6.31 -18.22
C ALA A 395 -38.30 7.60 -18.61
N VAL A 396 -38.00 7.79 -19.90
CA VAL A 396 -37.32 8.99 -20.41
C VAL A 396 -38.34 10.03 -20.86
N LYS A 397 -38.18 11.26 -20.36
CA LYS A 397 -38.87 12.44 -20.85
C LYS A 397 -37.88 13.40 -21.49
N ALA A 398 -37.98 13.57 -22.80
CA ALA A 398 -37.13 14.47 -23.57
C ALA A 398 -37.52 15.95 -23.40
N TYR A 399 -36.52 16.83 -23.41
CA TYR A 399 -36.62 18.28 -23.47
C TYR A 399 -35.72 18.79 -24.62
N PRO A 400 -35.87 20.05 -25.07
CA PRO A 400 -35.03 20.59 -26.15
C PRO A 400 -33.53 20.54 -25.85
N ASP A 401 -33.14 20.70 -24.58
CA ASP A 401 -31.76 20.82 -24.12
C ASP A 401 -31.31 19.65 -23.23
N GLY A 402 -32.09 18.57 -23.14
CA GLY A 402 -31.74 17.40 -22.33
C GLY A 402 -32.89 16.42 -22.10
N PHE A 403 -32.82 15.64 -21.03
CA PHE A 403 -33.85 14.66 -20.67
C PHE A 403 -33.95 14.43 -19.16
N ASP A 404 -35.11 14.00 -18.69
CA ASP A 404 -35.26 13.37 -17.38
C ASP A 404 -35.42 11.86 -17.55
N PHE A 405 -34.77 11.09 -16.69
CA PHE A 405 -34.94 9.65 -16.56
C PHE A 405 -35.47 9.32 -15.17
N THR A 406 -36.70 8.81 -15.11
CA THR A 406 -37.44 8.56 -13.87
C THR A 406 -37.86 7.08 -13.79
N PRO A 407 -36.93 6.16 -13.52
CA PRO A 407 -37.22 4.72 -13.46
C PRO A 407 -38.11 4.34 -12.26
N ALA A 408 -38.19 5.20 -11.24
CA ALA A 408 -39.09 5.08 -10.10
C ALA A 408 -39.45 6.45 -9.51
N HIS A 409 -40.43 6.48 -8.61
CA HIS A 409 -40.99 7.70 -8.03
C HIS A 409 -40.02 8.49 -7.12
N ASP A 410 -39.03 7.81 -6.55
CA ASP A 410 -38.10 8.32 -5.54
C ASP A 410 -36.75 8.73 -6.12
N ARG A 411 -36.53 8.56 -7.43
CA ARG A 411 -35.26 8.88 -8.09
C ARG A 411 -35.47 9.33 -9.52
N ARG A 412 -35.00 10.55 -9.80
CA ARG A 412 -35.02 11.18 -11.11
C ARG A 412 -33.63 11.69 -11.43
N LEU A 413 -33.02 11.15 -12.48
CA LEU A 413 -31.84 11.72 -13.12
C LEU A 413 -32.28 12.80 -14.10
N SER A 414 -31.79 14.03 -13.93
CA SER A 414 -31.95 15.11 -14.89
C SER A 414 -30.62 15.41 -15.55
N VAL A 415 -30.56 15.32 -16.89
CA VAL A 415 -29.38 15.70 -17.67
C VAL A 415 -29.73 16.91 -18.53
N ARG A 416 -28.95 17.99 -18.44
CA ARG A 416 -29.18 19.25 -19.17
C ARG A 416 -27.90 19.81 -19.77
N LEU A 417 -28.02 20.40 -20.95
CA LEU A 417 -26.96 21.13 -21.64
C LEU A 417 -27.52 22.46 -22.17
N PRO A 418 -27.49 23.52 -21.36
CA PRO A 418 -28.01 24.82 -21.75
C PRO A 418 -27.41 25.32 -23.06
N GLY A 419 -28.25 25.77 -24.00
CA GLY A 419 -27.84 26.19 -25.34
C GLY A 419 -27.56 25.05 -26.32
N GLY A 420 -27.67 23.79 -25.89
CA GLY A 420 -27.60 22.62 -26.73
C GLY A 420 -28.94 22.16 -27.29
N THR A 421 -28.89 21.07 -28.05
CA THR A 421 -30.06 20.36 -28.58
C THR A 421 -29.94 18.88 -28.26
N PHE A 422 -30.97 18.32 -27.61
CA PHE A 422 -31.10 16.89 -27.38
C PHE A 422 -31.88 16.23 -28.52
N VAL A 423 -31.36 15.09 -28.98
CA VAL A 423 -32.01 14.22 -29.96
C VAL A 423 -32.30 12.90 -29.26
N HIS A 424 -33.59 12.57 -29.14
CA HIS A 424 -34.05 11.31 -28.55
C HIS A 424 -33.88 10.18 -29.56
N GLU A 425 -32.85 9.36 -29.35
CA GLU A 425 -32.48 8.23 -30.19
C GLU A 425 -31.96 7.12 -29.27
N PRO A 426 -32.85 6.39 -28.59
CA PRO A 426 -32.47 5.42 -27.57
C PRO A 426 -31.67 4.24 -28.16
N GLU A 427 -30.64 3.80 -27.45
CA GLU A 427 -29.85 2.62 -27.82
C GLU A 427 -29.37 1.83 -26.60
N TRP A 428 -29.09 0.54 -26.80
CA TRP A 428 -28.52 -0.36 -25.80
C TRP A 428 -27.11 -0.83 -26.20
N TYR A 429 -26.19 -0.88 -25.25
CA TYR A 429 -24.92 -1.60 -25.36
C TYR A 429 -24.98 -2.81 -24.47
N TYR A 430 -24.82 -3.99 -25.07
CA TYR A 430 -24.84 -5.24 -24.35
C TYR A 430 -23.42 -5.74 -24.07
N MET A 431 -23.26 -6.52 -23.01
CA MET A 431 -22.03 -7.26 -22.70
C MET A 431 -20.81 -6.35 -22.55
N VAL A 432 -21.00 -5.17 -21.95
CA VAL A 432 -19.92 -4.27 -21.54
C VAL A 432 -19.07 -4.99 -20.49
N TYR A 433 -17.79 -5.15 -20.80
CA TYR A 433 -16.85 -5.95 -20.01
C TYR A 433 -16.13 -5.14 -18.94
N HIS A 434 -16.07 -5.69 -17.73
CA HIS A 434 -15.45 -5.15 -16.53
C HIS A 434 -14.29 -6.04 -16.09
N PRO A 435 -13.04 -5.77 -16.51
CA PRO A 435 -11.89 -6.63 -16.23
C PRO A 435 -11.61 -6.83 -14.73
N LEU A 436 -11.87 -5.82 -13.89
CA LEU A 436 -11.67 -5.94 -12.45
C LEU A 436 -12.65 -6.92 -11.79
N GLU A 437 -13.83 -7.11 -12.38
CA GLU A 437 -14.83 -8.04 -11.85
C GLU A 437 -14.46 -9.47 -12.17
N GLU A 438 -13.94 -9.73 -13.37
CA GLU A 438 -13.40 -11.04 -13.71
C GLU A 438 -12.21 -11.40 -12.80
N GLU A 439 -11.30 -10.46 -12.57
CA GLU A 439 -10.17 -10.65 -11.65
C GLU A 439 -10.64 -11.00 -10.23
N ARG A 440 -11.78 -10.44 -9.79
CA ARG A 440 -12.41 -10.70 -8.49
C ARG A 440 -13.27 -11.97 -8.46
N GLY A 441 -13.36 -12.71 -9.56
CA GLY A 441 -14.21 -13.90 -9.69
C GLY A 441 -15.71 -13.59 -9.73
N LEU A 442 -16.09 -12.37 -10.12
CA LEU A 442 -17.48 -11.90 -10.21
C LEU A 442 -17.95 -11.88 -11.68
N ASP A 443 -19.26 -11.69 -11.89
CA ASP A 443 -19.82 -11.48 -13.24
C ASP A 443 -19.24 -10.21 -13.88
N PRO A 444 -18.47 -10.31 -14.97
CA PRO A 444 -17.76 -9.17 -15.54
C PRO A 444 -18.58 -8.45 -16.62
N LEU A 445 -19.84 -8.80 -16.85
CA LEU A 445 -20.61 -8.27 -17.98
C LEU A 445 -21.81 -7.44 -17.50
N SER A 446 -22.01 -6.26 -18.08
CA SER A 446 -23.22 -5.45 -17.86
C SER A 446 -23.78 -4.89 -19.16
N ASP A 447 -25.02 -4.43 -19.12
CA ASP A 447 -25.67 -3.75 -20.24
C ASP A 447 -25.94 -2.28 -19.88
N LEU A 448 -25.73 -1.36 -20.83
CA LEU A 448 -25.91 0.08 -20.64
C LEU A 448 -26.97 0.62 -21.58
N PHE A 449 -27.76 1.58 -21.11
CA PHE A 449 -28.78 2.25 -21.89
C PHE A 449 -28.40 3.70 -22.16
N SER A 450 -28.62 4.18 -23.38
CA SER A 450 -28.42 5.60 -23.72
C SER A 450 -29.69 6.17 -24.33
N PRO A 451 -30.30 7.21 -23.74
CA PRO A 451 -31.56 7.80 -24.23
C PRO A 451 -31.46 8.53 -25.58
N GLY A 452 -30.25 8.89 -26.00
CA GLY A 452 -30.01 9.78 -27.13
C GLY A 452 -28.74 10.60 -26.92
N TYR A 453 -28.57 11.65 -27.70
CA TYR A 453 -27.38 12.52 -27.62
C TYR A 453 -27.74 14.00 -27.56
N LEU A 454 -26.88 14.78 -26.89
CA LEU A 454 -26.93 16.24 -26.86
C LEU A 454 -25.88 16.79 -27.81
N SER A 455 -26.12 17.95 -28.41
CA SER A 455 -25.10 18.63 -29.22
C SER A 455 -25.21 20.15 -29.21
N LEU A 456 -24.07 20.82 -29.39
CA LEU A 456 -23.99 22.27 -29.56
C LEU A 456 -22.78 22.65 -30.42
N PHE A 457 -22.64 23.93 -30.74
CA PHE A 457 -21.48 24.47 -31.45
C PHE A 457 -20.57 25.27 -30.53
N LEU A 458 -19.25 25.08 -30.66
CA LEU A 458 -18.22 25.82 -29.92
C LEU A 458 -17.23 26.51 -30.87
N LYS A 459 -16.99 27.80 -30.64
CA LYS A 459 -15.85 28.56 -31.16
C LYS A 459 -14.66 28.46 -30.21
N GLY A 460 -13.49 28.92 -30.65
CA GLY A 460 -12.35 29.08 -29.75
C GLY A 460 -12.64 30.05 -28.62
N GLY A 461 -12.34 29.64 -27.38
CA GLY A 461 -12.64 30.37 -26.15
C GLY A 461 -14.06 30.18 -25.60
N GLU A 462 -14.95 29.46 -26.30
CA GLU A 462 -16.29 29.15 -25.80
C GLU A 462 -16.30 27.86 -24.97
N SER A 463 -17.22 27.78 -24.00
CA SER A 463 -17.42 26.62 -23.12
C SER A 463 -18.90 26.28 -22.94
N ALA A 464 -19.19 25.03 -22.60
CA ALA A 464 -20.52 24.54 -22.23
C ALA A 464 -20.46 23.63 -21.00
N CYS A 465 -21.45 23.72 -20.11
CA CYS A 465 -21.61 22.84 -18.93
C CYS A 465 -22.73 21.84 -19.19
N LEU A 466 -22.41 20.54 -19.20
CA LEU A 466 -23.39 19.47 -19.05
C LEU A 466 -23.62 19.25 -17.55
N THR A 467 -24.87 19.33 -17.10
CA THR A 467 -25.24 19.00 -15.73
C THR A 467 -25.97 17.67 -15.69
N ALA A 468 -25.65 16.85 -14.69
CA ALA A 468 -26.39 15.65 -14.35
C ALA A 468 -26.72 15.69 -12.85
N SER A 469 -28.00 15.62 -12.50
CA SER A 469 -28.44 15.69 -11.11
C SER A 469 -29.43 14.57 -10.76
N VAL A 470 -29.36 14.04 -9.55
CA VAL A 470 -30.34 13.07 -9.04
C VAL A 470 -31.13 13.69 -7.91
N ASN A 471 -32.44 13.89 -8.13
CA ASN A 471 -33.37 14.53 -7.18
C ASN A 471 -33.00 15.98 -6.77
N GLU A 472 -32.10 16.63 -7.52
CA GLU A 472 -31.66 18.01 -7.29
C GLU A 472 -31.99 18.86 -8.53
N ASP A 473 -32.05 20.18 -8.37
CA ASP A 473 -32.23 21.10 -9.49
C ASP A 473 -30.94 21.16 -10.35
N PRO A 474 -31.04 20.98 -11.68
CA PRO A 474 -29.89 20.95 -12.57
C PRO A 474 -29.42 22.38 -12.92
N ALA A 475 -28.87 23.09 -11.93
CA ALA A 475 -28.23 24.39 -12.13
C ALA A 475 -26.70 24.26 -12.02
N CYS A 476 -25.94 24.86 -12.93
CA CYS A 476 -24.48 24.93 -12.91
C CYS A 476 -24.05 26.38 -13.06
N ASP A 477 -23.26 26.86 -12.10
CA ASP A 477 -22.54 28.12 -12.24
C ASP A 477 -21.25 27.84 -13.03
N LEU A 478 -21.18 28.38 -14.26
CA LEU A 478 -19.98 28.36 -15.07
C LEU A 478 -18.95 29.35 -14.50
N ASP A 479 -17.99 28.86 -13.71
CA ASP A 479 -16.85 29.66 -13.27
C ASP A 479 -15.68 29.54 -14.27
N ALA A 480 -15.14 30.68 -14.72
CA ALA A 480 -13.99 30.74 -15.63
C ALA A 480 -12.68 30.28 -14.95
N SER A 481 -12.62 30.27 -13.61
CA SER A 481 -11.48 29.74 -12.83
C SER A 481 -11.27 28.23 -13.04
N LEU A 482 -12.26 27.53 -13.61
CA LEU A 482 -12.31 26.09 -13.81
C LEU A 482 -11.48 25.58 -15.01
N LEU A 483 -10.75 26.46 -15.70
CA LEU A 483 -10.13 26.20 -17.00
C LEU A 483 -8.60 26.11 -16.99
N SER A 484 -7.98 25.86 -15.84
CA SER A 484 -6.54 25.56 -15.77
C SER A 484 -6.21 24.62 -14.61
N PRO A 485 -5.66 23.41 -14.85
CA PRO A 485 -5.19 22.55 -13.77
C PRO A 485 -3.90 23.11 -13.14
N PRO A 486 -3.74 23.04 -11.81
CA PRO A 486 -2.42 23.23 -11.21
C PRO A 486 -1.48 22.11 -11.67
N ARG A 487 -0.20 22.43 -11.84
CA ARG A 487 0.81 21.43 -12.23
C ARG A 487 1.39 20.67 -11.04
N THR A 488 1.65 21.42 -9.97
CA THR A 488 2.34 20.94 -8.78
C THR A 488 1.62 21.55 -7.59
N VAL A 489 1.25 20.71 -6.62
CA VAL A 489 0.45 21.08 -5.45
C VAL A 489 1.23 20.73 -4.19
N PRO A 490 1.25 21.58 -3.14
CA PRO A 490 1.88 21.24 -1.86
C PRO A 490 1.35 19.90 -1.32
N LEU A 491 2.25 19.03 -0.88
CA LEU A 491 1.90 17.68 -0.43
C LEU A 491 0.86 17.72 0.70
N GLU A 492 1.04 18.63 1.66
CA GLU A 492 0.10 18.83 2.77
C GLU A 492 -1.32 19.16 2.29
N LYS A 493 -1.45 20.03 1.27
CA LYS A 493 -2.76 20.36 0.68
C LYS A 493 -3.38 19.12 0.04
N VAL A 494 -2.62 18.37 -0.78
CA VAL A 494 -3.11 17.14 -1.42
C VAL A 494 -3.65 16.17 -0.38
N LEU A 495 -2.88 15.92 0.69
CA LEU A 495 -3.24 14.99 1.75
C LEU A 495 -4.46 15.44 2.55
N ARG A 496 -4.59 16.74 2.86
CA ARG A 496 -5.75 17.30 3.56
C ARG A 496 -7.03 17.27 2.72
N ASP A 497 -6.91 17.60 1.43
CA ASP A 497 -8.01 17.52 0.48
C ASP A 497 -8.47 16.06 0.30
N THR A 498 -7.51 15.13 0.24
CA THR A 498 -7.77 13.69 0.17
C THR A 498 -8.51 13.18 1.41
N LEU A 499 -8.06 13.54 2.61
CA LEU A 499 -8.78 13.19 3.85
C LEU A 499 -10.21 13.75 3.87
N SER A 500 -10.39 14.97 3.37
CA SER A 500 -11.69 15.63 3.34
C SER A 500 -12.71 14.91 2.45
N ALA A 501 -12.27 14.15 1.44
CA ALA A 501 -13.15 13.38 0.55
C ALA A 501 -13.90 12.24 1.27
N TYR A 502 -13.38 11.77 2.41
CA TYR A 502 -14.00 10.71 3.20
C TYR A 502 -14.91 11.23 4.31
N VAL A 503 -14.78 12.51 4.69
CA VAL A 503 -15.60 13.13 5.73
C VAL A 503 -17.00 13.43 5.18
N VAL A 504 -18.00 12.78 5.74
CA VAL A 504 -19.38 12.87 5.27
C VAL A 504 -20.35 13.32 6.34
N ARG A 505 -21.42 14.00 5.92
CA ARG A 505 -22.54 14.37 6.79
C ARG A 505 -23.27 13.12 7.27
N ARG A 506 -23.55 13.08 8.58
CA ARG A 506 -24.39 12.07 9.23
C ARG A 506 -25.15 12.71 10.38
N ASP A 507 -26.34 13.23 10.07
CA ASP A 507 -27.04 14.20 10.93
C ASP A 507 -27.17 13.73 12.40
N PRO A 508 -26.90 14.61 13.39
CA PRO A 508 -26.46 16.00 13.27
C PRO A 508 -24.93 16.19 13.21
N LEU A 509 -24.16 15.11 13.06
CA LEU A 509 -22.70 15.10 13.13
C LEU A 509 -22.09 14.70 11.77
N LYS A 510 -20.89 14.15 11.81
CA LYS A 510 -20.13 13.63 10.67
C LYS A 510 -19.66 12.22 10.95
N SER A 511 -19.40 11.50 9.88
CA SER A 511 -18.81 10.17 9.87
C SER A 511 -17.76 10.08 8.77
N ILE A 512 -17.13 8.93 8.63
CA ILE A 512 -16.12 8.63 7.62
C ILE A 512 -16.61 7.49 6.75
N ILE A 513 -16.63 7.70 5.42
CA ILE A 513 -16.66 6.58 4.49
C ILE A 513 -15.27 5.92 4.53
N ALA A 514 -15.22 4.66 4.97
CA ALA A 514 -13.95 3.94 5.16
C ALA A 514 -13.11 3.89 3.86
N GLY A 515 -13.80 3.74 2.73
CA GLY A 515 -13.28 4.12 1.43
C GLY A 515 -14.14 3.69 0.25
N TYR A 516 -13.66 4.05 -0.93
CA TYR A 516 -14.38 3.98 -2.18
C TYR A 516 -13.82 2.86 -3.07
N PRO A 517 -14.69 2.15 -3.82
CA PRO A 517 -16.08 2.55 -4.08
C PRO A 517 -17.16 1.92 -3.18
N TRP A 518 -16.88 0.87 -2.41
CA TRP A 518 -17.94 0.04 -1.81
C TRP A 518 -18.17 0.16 -0.30
N PHE A 519 -17.30 0.80 0.48
CA PHE A 519 -17.55 0.93 1.92
C PHE A 519 -18.46 2.10 2.29
N LEU A 520 -19.05 1.99 3.48
CA LEU A 520 -19.82 3.01 4.18
C LEU A 520 -19.11 3.37 5.50
N ASP A 521 -19.88 3.65 6.56
CA ASP A 521 -19.40 4.05 7.88
C ASP A 521 -18.93 2.84 8.70
N TRP A 522 -17.61 2.63 8.83
CA TRP A 522 -17.02 1.62 9.71
C TRP A 522 -16.41 2.27 10.96
N GLY A 523 -16.73 1.75 12.14
CA GLY A 523 -16.39 2.35 13.42
C GLY A 523 -14.91 2.32 13.74
N ARG A 524 -14.28 1.16 13.56
CA ARG A 524 -12.82 1.02 13.68
C ARG A 524 -12.09 2.03 12.79
N ASP A 525 -12.38 1.99 11.49
CA ASP A 525 -11.76 2.85 10.48
C ASP A 525 -11.98 4.33 10.78
N SER A 526 -13.20 4.72 11.15
CA SER A 526 -13.52 6.11 11.47
C SER A 526 -12.69 6.65 12.65
N LEU A 527 -12.49 5.83 13.69
CA LEU A 527 -11.74 6.21 14.88
C LEU A 527 -10.23 6.24 14.63
N ILE A 528 -9.71 5.34 13.79
CA ILE A 528 -8.32 5.43 13.30
C ILE A 528 -8.16 6.69 12.44
N VAL A 529 -9.11 6.95 11.52
CA VAL A 529 -9.08 8.11 10.62
C VAL A 529 -9.11 9.42 11.40
N ALA A 530 -9.84 9.48 12.52
CA ALA A 530 -9.88 10.65 13.40
C ALA A 530 -8.48 11.08 13.86
N ARG A 531 -7.52 10.16 14.03
CA ARG A 531 -6.15 10.48 14.45
C ARG A 531 -5.39 11.28 13.41
N GLY A 532 -5.48 10.91 12.13
CA GLY A 532 -4.90 11.72 11.04
C GLY A 532 -5.66 13.02 10.80
N LEU A 533 -6.98 13.08 11.05
CA LEU A 533 -7.72 14.35 11.06
C LEU A 533 -7.17 15.31 12.14
N ILE A 534 -6.86 14.79 13.34
CA ILE A 534 -6.24 15.57 14.42
C ILE A 534 -4.85 16.06 13.99
N ALA A 535 -4.01 15.18 13.45
CA ALA A 535 -2.67 15.52 12.97
C ALA A 535 -2.68 16.55 11.81
N ALA A 536 -3.76 16.61 11.03
CA ALA A 536 -3.97 17.57 9.94
C ALA A 536 -4.68 18.88 10.37
N ASP A 537 -4.79 19.13 11.67
CA ASP A 537 -5.50 20.27 12.27
C ASP A 537 -6.98 20.36 11.84
N MET A 538 -7.62 19.20 11.59
CA MET A 538 -9.05 19.06 11.25
C MET A 538 -9.85 18.61 12.48
N THR A 539 -9.55 19.19 13.65
CA THR A 539 -10.02 18.72 14.96
C THR A 539 -11.53 18.85 15.15
N GLU A 540 -12.19 19.80 14.51
CA GLU A 540 -13.66 19.88 14.50
C GLU A 540 -14.31 18.66 13.82
N ASN A 541 -13.72 18.21 12.70
CA ASN A 541 -14.18 17.00 12.02
C ASN A 541 -13.90 15.76 12.88
N ALA A 542 -12.70 15.66 13.46
CA ALA A 542 -12.34 14.56 14.35
C ALA A 542 -13.28 14.47 15.56
N LEU A 543 -13.54 15.61 16.23
CA LEU A 543 -14.48 15.67 17.36
C LEU A 543 -15.89 15.27 16.95
N SER A 544 -16.34 15.69 15.77
CA SER A 544 -17.66 15.30 15.26
C SER A 544 -17.77 13.77 15.07
N VAL A 545 -16.73 13.13 14.52
CA VAL A 545 -16.66 11.67 14.36
C VAL A 545 -16.62 10.96 15.71
N ILE A 546 -15.76 11.41 16.63
CA ILE A 546 -15.66 10.86 18.00
C ILE A 546 -17.03 10.93 18.68
N LYS A 547 -17.71 12.08 18.64
CA LYS A 547 -19.05 12.24 19.22
C LYS A 547 -20.09 11.34 18.56
N GLN A 548 -19.98 11.14 17.24
CA GLN A 548 -20.89 10.30 16.48
C GLN A 548 -20.79 8.83 16.87
N PHE A 549 -19.60 8.31 17.16
CA PHE A 549 -19.45 6.93 17.65
C PHE A 549 -19.73 6.81 19.14
N GLY A 550 -19.28 7.77 19.95
CA GLY A 550 -19.49 7.75 21.41
C GLY A 550 -20.97 7.68 21.80
N ARG A 551 -21.87 8.28 21.02
CA ARG A 551 -23.31 8.23 21.29
C ARG A 551 -23.92 6.82 21.17
N PHE A 552 -23.25 5.91 20.45
CA PHE A 552 -23.68 4.53 20.26
C PHE A 552 -23.04 3.58 21.26
N GLU A 553 -22.21 4.06 22.19
CA GLU A 553 -21.67 3.21 23.24
C GLU A 553 -22.80 2.61 24.06
N SER A 554 -22.67 1.32 24.35
CA SER A 554 -23.59 0.59 25.22
C SER A 554 -22.85 -0.57 25.85
N CYS A 555 -22.81 -0.62 27.19
CA CYS A 555 -22.13 -1.67 27.96
C CYS A 555 -20.69 -1.97 27.46
N GLY A 556 -19.93 -0.93 27.16
CA GLY A 556 -18.54 -0.96 26.70
C GLY A 556 -18.32 -1.31 25.23
N THR A 557 -19.38 -1.57 24.48
CA THR A 557 -19.27 -1.89 23.05
C THR A 557 -19.51 -0.65 22.19
N LEU A 558 -18.99 -0.65 20.97
CA LEU A 558 -19.28 0.32 19.91
C LEU A 558 -19.70 -0.43 18.64
N PRO A 559 -20.44 0.20 17.71
CA PRO A 559 -20.75 -0.42 16.43
C PRO A 559 -19.48 -0.58 15.58
N ASN A 560 -19.31 -1.77 14.98
CA ASN A 560 -18.26 -2.02 13.99
C ASN A 560 -18.61 -1.36 12.65
N MET A 561 -19.89 -1.36 12.29
CA MET A 561 -20.40 -0.67 11.10
C MET A 561 -21.74 -0.03 11.41
N ILE A 562 -21.97 1.15 10.81
CA ILE A 562 -23.25 1.84 10.84
C ILE A 562 -23.83 1.80 9.42
N HIS A 563 -24.62 0.79 9.13
CA HIS A 563 -25.29 0.68 7.83
C HIS A 563 -26.54 1.55 7.80
N ALA A 564 -26.52 2.64 7.02
CA ALA A 564 -27.64 3.56 6.89
C ALA A 564 -28.10 4.14 8.23
N GLY A 565 -28.94 3.46 9.01
CA GLY A 565 -29.36 3.83 10.36
C GLY A 565 -29.17 2.76 11.44
N ASP A 566 -28.63 1.58 11.10
CA ASP A 566 -28.51 0.42 12.00
C ASP A 566 -27.10 0.30 12.59
N PRO A 567 -26.92 0.50 13.91
CA PRO A 567 -25.68 0.26 14.63
C PRO A 567 -25.59 -1.17 15.23
N GLY A 568 -26.38 -2.12 14.72
CA GLY A 568 -26.58 -3.45 15.31
C GLY A 568 -25.35 -4.36 15.26
N ASN A 569 -24.46 -4.21 14.29
CA ASN A 569 -23.20 -4.94 14.26
C ASN A 569 -22.22 -4.32 15.27
N ARG A 570 -21.91 -5.06 16.33
CA ARG A 570 -21.00 -4.67 17.41
C ARG A 570 -19.88 -5.69 17.61
N ASP A 571 -19.57 -6.44 16.57
CA ASP A 571 -18.55 -7.51 16.57
C ASP A 571 -17.15 -6.89 16.41
N THR A 572 -16.71 -6.17 17.44
CA THR A 572 -15.42 -5.49 17.48
C THR A 572 -14.90 -5.38 18.91
N SER A 573 -13.65 -5.81 19.11
CA SER A 573 -12.92 -5.65 20.39
C SER A 573 -11.98 -4.45 20.38
N ASP A 574 -11.66 -3.92 19.20
CA ASP A 574 -10.68 -2.84 19.04
C ASP A 574 -11.33 -1.46 18.89
N ALA A 575 -12.53 -1.33 18.30
CA ALA A 575 -13.15 -0.02 18.10
C ALA A 575 -13.34 0.79 19.39
N PRO A 576 -13.84 0.22 20.52
CA PRO A 576 -13.91 0.95 21.79
C PRO A 576 -12.55 1.42 22.33
N LEU A 577 -11.49 0.68 22.04
CA LEU A 577 -10.15 1.04 22.48
C LEU A 577 -9.51 2.08 21.55
N TRP A 578 -9.76 2.01 20.23
CA TRP A 578 -9.40 3.08 19.29
C TRP A 578 -10.11 4.41 19.61
N PHE A 579 -11.33 4.35 20.16
CA PHE A 579 -12.01 5.54 20.68
C PHE A 579 -11.19 6.21 21.79
N ALA A 580 -10.63 5.43 22.72
CA ALA A 580 -9.74 5.96 23.77
C ALA A 580 -8.46 6.57 23.18
N VAL A 581 -7.85 5.93 22.17
CA VAL A 581 -6.68 6.46 21.48
C VAL A 581 -6.98 7.80 20.80
N ALA A 582 -8.09 7.91 20.06
CA ALA A 582 -8.48 9.15 19.37
C ALA A 582 -8.74 10.30 20.37
N VAL A 583 -9.36 10.02 21.52
CA VAL A 583 -9.55 11.01 22.58
C VAL A 583 -8.22 11.43 23.22
N ALA A 584 -7.31 10.49 23.45
CA ALA A 584 -5.97 10.79 23.94
C ALA A 584 -5.19 11.67 22.95
N ASP A 585 -5.32 11.42 21.65
CA ASP A 585 -4.70 12.25 20.62
C ASP A 585 -5.30 13.68 20.59
N MET A 586 -6.61 13.84 20.80
CA MET A 586 -7.23 15.17 21.00
C MET A 586 -6.65 15.90 22.21
N LEU A 587 -6.49 15.20 23.34
CA LEU A 587 -5.90 15.76 24.57
C LEU A 587 -4.45 16.22 24.35
N ARG A 588 -3.63 15.39 23.71
CA ARG A 588 -2.23 15.71 23.37
C ARG A 588 -2.11 16.88 22.40
N HIS A 589 -3.09 17.01 21.49
CA HIS A 589 -3.18 18.12 20.55
C HIS A 589 -3.69 19.43 21.20
N GLY A 590 -3.98 19.43 22.51
CA GLY A 590 -4.33 20.64 23.26
C GLY A 590 -5.82 20.86 23.51
N HIS A 591 -6.70 19.91 23.15
CA HIS A 591 -8.13 19.99 23.42
C HIS A 591 -8.49 19.45 24.81
N GLY A 592 -7.98 20.10 25.87
CA GLY A 592 -8.14 19.64 27.26
C GLY A 592 -9.59 19.50 27.76
N THR A 593 -10.56 20.18 27.11
CA THR A 593 -11.99 20.09 27.46
C THR A 593 -12.73 18.96 26.75
N VAL A 594 -12.07 18.19 25.87
CA VAL A 594 -12.72 17.14 25.08
C VAL A 594 -13.45 16.11 25.94
N LEU A 595 -12.94 15.81 27.13
CA LEU A 595 -13.56 14.87 28.07
C LEU A 595 -14.97 15.27 28.50
N TYR A 596 -15.28 16.58 28.51
CA TYR A 596 -16.57 17.13 28.92
C TYR A 596 -17.55 17.31 27.76
N GLU A 597 -17.13 17.04 26.53
CA GLU A 597 -18.01 17.09 25.37
C GLU A 597 -19.09 16.02 25.44
N LYS A 598 -20.34 16.41 25.16
CA LYS A 598 -21.50 15.51 25.20
C LYS A 598 -21.64 14.67 23.93
N CYS A 599 -21.77 13.37 24.10
CA CYS A 599 -22.10 12.39 23.07
C CYS A 599 -23.52 11.85 23.32
N GLY A 600 -24.54 12.63 22.96
CA GLY A 600 -25.91 12.39 23.44
C GLY A 600 -26.06 12.85 24.89
N ASP A 601 -26.49 11.95 25.77
CA ASP A 601 -26.76 12.28 27.17
C ASP A 601 -25.54 12.18 28.09
N ARG A 602 -24.47 11.53 27.63
CA ARG A 602 -23.24 11.26 28.40
C ARG A 602 -22.05 12.07 27.89
N THR A 603 -21.09 12.35 28.76
CA THR A 603 -19.80 12.94 28.36
C THR A 603 -18.85 11.88 27.79
N ILE A 604 -17.82 12.32 27.06
CA ILE A 604 -16.73 11.43 26.60
C ILE A 604 -16.05 10.73 27.78
N GLU A 605 -15.83 11.44 28.89
CA GLU A 605 -15.29 10.87 30.13
C GLU A 605 -16.13 9.70 30.66
N GLU A 606 -17.45 9.89 30.79
CA GLU A 606 -18.37 8.84 31.26
C GLU A 606 -18.36 7.61 30.34
N ILE A 607 -18.24 7.84 29.03
CA ILE A 607 -18.14 6.79 28.01
C ILE A 607 -16.83 5.99 28.18
N LEU A 608 -15.69 6.66 28.34
CA LEU A 608 -14.41 5.98 28.56
C LEU A 608 -14.43 5.12 29.82
N LEU A 609 -14.98 5.63 30.91
CA LEU A 609 -15.15 4.89 32.16
C LEU A 609 -16.10 3.70 31.99
N SER A 610 -17.17 3.85 31.21
CA SER A 610 -18.10 2.77 30.86
C SER A 610 -17.39 1.64 30.09
N ILE A 611 -16.57 1.98 29.10
CA ILE A 611 -15.77 1.03 28.32
C ILE A 611 -14.83 0.25 29.24
N GLY A 612 -14.01 0.96 30.02
CA GLY A 612 -13.05 0.31 30.94
C GLY A 612 -13.73 -0.64 31.93
N ARG A 613 -14.80 -0.20 32.58
CA ARG A 613 -15.55 -1.03 33.55
C ARG A 613 -16.19 -2.25 32.89
N SER A 614 -16.70 -2.10 31.68
CA SER A 614 -17.34 -3.19 30.95
C SER A 614 -16.32 -4.22 30.46
N TYR A 615 -15.12 -3.81 30.04
CA TYR A 615 -14.04 -4.74 29.68
C TYR A 615 -13.58 -5.57 30.89
N VAL A 616 -13.46 -4.93 32.06
CA VAL A 616 -13.14 -5.60 33.33
C VAL A 616 -14.23 -6.62 33.72
N ASN A 617 -15.51 -6.24 33.62
CA ASN A 617 -16.62 -7.08 34.07
C ASN A 617 -17.07 -8.13 33.03
N GLY A 618 -16.80 -7.87 31.75
CA GLY A 618 -17.35 -8.60 30.60
C GLY A 618 -18.43 -7.81 29.88
N THR A 619 -18.35 -7.76 28.55
CA THR A 619 -19.36 -7.16 27.68
C THR A 619 -20.41 -8.21 27.25
N PRO A 620 -21.61 -7.79 26.81
CA PRO A 620 -22.66 -8.72 26.37
C PRO A 620 -22.28 -9.59 25.16
N ASN A 621 -21.34 -9.13 24.34
CA ASN A 621 -20.85 -9.84 23.14
C ASN A 621 -19.59 -10.67 23.39
N GLY A 622 -19.25 -10.96 24.66
CA GLY A 622 -18.23 -11.95 25.02
C GLY A 622 -16.81 -11.43 25.18
N ILE A 623 -16.58 -10.12 25.10
CA ILE A 623 -15.27 -9.51 25.41
C ILE A 623 -15.11 -9.48 26.92
N ARG A 624 -14.00 -9.99 27.46
CA ARG A 624 -13.83 -10.10 28.91
C ARG A 624 -12.38 -10.09 29.34
N MET A 625 -12.10 -9.43 30.44
CA MET A 625 -10.79 -9.50 31.08
C MET A 625 -10.60 -10.81 31.87
N ASP A 626 -9.45 -11.45 31.69
CA ASP A 626 -8.95 -12.48 32.60
C ASP A 626 -8.42 -11.83 33.88
N ALA A 627 -8.98 -12.20 35.03
CA ALA A 627 -8.64 -11.58 36.31
C ALA A 627 -7.19 -11.82 36.75
N VAL A 628 -6.58 -12.94 36.34
CA VAL A 628 -5.22 -13.31 36.76
C VAL A 628 -4.17 -12.55 35.95
N SER A 629 -4.33 -12.50 34.62
CA SER A 629 -3.36 -11.81 33.75
C SER A 629 -3.70 -10.33 33.53
N GLY A 630 -4.95 -9.91 33.72
CA GLY A 630 -5.45 -8.59 33.34
C GLY A 630 -5.70 -8.43 31.83
N LEU A 631 -5.40 -9.45 31.03
CA LEU A 631 -5.52 -9.43 29.57
C LEU A 631 -6.98 -9.57 29.13
N VAL A 632 -7.30 -9.00 27.97
CA VAL A 632 -8.66 -9.00 27.40
C VAL A 632 -8.80 -10.11 26.37
N TYR A 633 -9.75 -11.01 26.63
CA TYR A 633 -10.22 -12.01 25.68
C TYR A 633 -11.09 -11.35 24.60
N SER A 634 -10.82 -11.71 23.35
CA SER A 634 -11.54 -11.29 22.14
C SER A 634 -12.18 -12.52 21.48
N PRO A 635 -13.50 -12.48 21.18
CA PRO A 635 -14.15 -13.48 20.33
C PRO A 635 -13.54 -13.54 18.93
N ALA A 636 -13.83 -14.64 18.20
CA ALA A 636 -13.36 -14.79 16.84
C ALA A 636 -13.88 -13.65 15.92
N HIS A 637 -13.04 -13.15 15.03
CA HIS A 637 -13.35 -12.12 14.02
C HIS A 637 -13.65 -10.72 14.57
N PHE A 638 -13.34 -10.43 15.84
CA PHE A 638 -13.60 -9.11 16.45
C PHE A 638 -12.43 -8.12 16.30
N THR A 639 -11.29 -8.57 15.79
CA THR A 639 -10.11 -7.71 15.52
C THR A 639 -10.18 -7.12 14.10
N TRP A 640 -9.29 -6.21 13.74
CA TRP A 640 -9.18 -5.70 12.37
C TRP A 640 -8.93 -6.76 11.30
N MET A 641 -8.47 -7.95 11.69
CA MET A 641 -8.37 -9.12 10.81
C MET A 641 -9.66 -9.95 10.86
N ASP A 642 -10.79 -9.40 10.42
CA ASP A 642 -12.16 -9.90 10.69
C ASP A 642 -12.77 -10.83 9.62
N THR A 643 -11.96 -11.44 8.76
CA THR A 643 -12.50 -12.30 7.70
C THR A 643 -13.17 -13.57 8.24
N ASN A 644 -14.49 -13.64 8.07
CA ASN A 644 -15.37 -14.72 8.50
C ASN A 644 -16.20 -15.31 7.34
N TYR A 645 -16.71 -16.53 7.54
CA TYR A 645 -17.51 -17.32 6.60
C TYR A 645 -16.90 -17.40 5.18
N PRO A 646 -15.80 -18.18 4.98
CA PRO A 646 -15.14 -19.02 5.98
C PRO A 646 -14.25 -18.24 6.95
N ALA A 647 -14.06 -18.77 8.15
CA ALA A 647 -13.13 -18.20 9.13
C ALA A 647 -11.69 -18.29 8.62
N CYS A 648 -11.15 -17.18 8.11
CA CYS A 648 -9.81 -17.16 7.51
C CYS A 648 -8.75 -16.61 8.48
N THR A 649 -9.15 -15.75 9.42
CA THR A 649 -8.29 -15.19 10.48
C THR A 649 -9.09 -15.04 11.78
N PRO A 650 -9.46 -16.14 12.44
CA PRO A 650 -10.36 -16.09 13.60
C PRO A 650 -9.80 -15.27 14.75
N ARG A 651 -8.51 -15.42 15.09
CA ARG A 651 -7.82 -14.67 16.15
C ARG A 651 -8.65 -14.58 17.45
N GLN A 652 -9.13 -15.74 17.90
CA GLN A 652 -9.92 -15.90 19.13
C GLN A 652 -8.97 -16.06 20.32
N GLY A 653 -9.22 -15.33 21.42
CA GLY A 653 -8.38 -15.37 22.61
C GLY A 653 -7.76 -14.00 22.90
N TYR A 654 -6.47 -13.97 23.26
CA TYR A 654 -5.79 -12.74 23.68
C TYR A 654 -4.88 -12.23 22.56
N CYS A 655 -5.40 -11.35 21.71
CA CYS A 655 -4.66 -10.77 20.58
C CYS A 655 -3.72 -9.64 21.03
N ILE A 656 -2.48 -9.61 20.52
CA ILE A 656 -1.43 -8.70 21.01
C ILE A 656 -1.81 -7.22 20.88
N GLU A 657 -2.42 -6.80 19.78
CA GLU A 657 -2.83 -5.41 19.58
C GLU A 657 -4.01 -5.01 20.46
N ILE A 658 -4.91 -5.94 20.79
CA ILE A 658 -5.98 -5.68 21.77
C ILE A 658 -5.37 -5.43 23.14
N GLN A 659 -4.32 -6.18 23.51
CA GLN A 659 -3.62 -5.94 24.78
C GLN A 659 -2.89 -4.60 24.77
N ALA A 660 -2.31 -4.22 23.64
CA ALA A 660 -1.62 -2.94 23.50
C ALA A 660 -2.59 -1.75 23.63
N LEU A 661 -3.72 -1.83 22.93
CA LEU A 661 -4.81 -0.86 23.00
C LEU A 661 -5.44 -0.81 24.40
N TRP A 662 -5.58 -1.96 25.07
CA TRP A 662 -6.14 -2.06 26.41
C TRP A 662 -5.21 -1.43 27.44
N HIS A 663 -3.92 -1.77 27.41
CA HIS A 663 -2.90 -1.14 28.25
C HIS A 663 -2.92 0.39 28.10
N PHE A 664 -2.91 0.89 26.86
CA PHE A 664 -2.99 2.33 26.58
C PHE A 664 -4.27 2.96 27.16
N THR A 665 -5.41 2.27 27.00
CA THR A 665 -6.69 2.72 27.56
C THR A 665 -6.64 2.79 29.08
N LEU A 666 -6.03 1.81 29.75
CA LEU A 666 -5.86 1.80 31.20
C LEU A 666 -4.98 2.96 31.69
N GLU A 667 -3.90 3.29 30.99
CA GLU A 667 -3.07 4.47 31.31
C GLU A 667 -3.89 5.77 31.19
N LEU A 668 -4.72 5.89 30.15
CA LEU A 668 -5.64 7.02 29.99
C LEU A 668 -6.67 7.07 31.12
N LEU A 669 -7.28 5.94 31.49
CA LEU A 669 -8.25 5.88 32.58
C LEU A 669 -7.63 6.20 33.94
N ALA A 670 -6.36 5.84 34.17
CA ALA A 670 -5.63 6.21 35.38
C ALA A 670 -5.45 7.74 35.50
N MET A 671 -5.29 8.45 34.37
CA MET A 671 -5.25 9.91 34.33
C MET A 671 -6.63 10.53 34.62
N ILE A 672 -7.69 9.95 34.07
CA ILE A 672 -9.07 10.47 34.16
C ILE A 672 -9.69 10.21 35.54
N ASP A 673 -9.48 9.02 36.10
CA ASP A 673 -10.12 8.54 37.34
C ASP A 673 -9.10 8.00 38.37
N PRO A 674 -8.11 8.82 38.81
CA PRO A 674 -7.04 8.37 39.71
C PRO A 674 -7.55 7.95 41.10
N GLY A 675 -8.69 8.51 41.53
CA GLY A 675 -9.35 8.20 42.81
C GLY A 675 -10.47 7.17 42.71
N GLY A 676 -10.66 6.56 41.53
CA GLY A 676 -11.78 5.68 41.23
C GLY A 676 -11.81 4.38 42.03
N PRO A 677 -12.93 3.63 41.95
CA PRO A 677 -13.08 2.34 42.62
C PRO A 677 -12.16 1.26 42.04
N ILE A 678 -11.77 1.38 40.76
CA ILE A 678 -10.82 0.50 40.10
C ILE A 678 -9.47 1.22 40.06
N ARG A 679 -8.40 0.54 40.49
CA ARG A 679 -7.03 1.06 40.41
C ARG A 679 -6.46 0.78 39.02
N TRP A 680 -6.80 1.66 38.07
CA TRP A 680 -6.41 1.53 36.65
C TRP A 680 -4.90 1.41 36.44
N GLU A 681 -4.10 2.18 37.19
CA GLU A 681 -2.62 2.13 37.13
C GLU A 681 -2.05 0.73 37.45
N ASN A 682 -2.60 0.07 38.47
CA ASN A 682 -2.14 -1.27 38.87
C ASN A 682 -2.51 -2.31 37.82
N LEU A 683 -3.68 -2.14 37.18
CA LEU A 683 -4.13 -3.03 36.12
C LEU A 683 -3.29 -2.84 34.85
N ALA A 684 -2.90 -1.60 34.52
CA ALA A 684 -2.00 -1.33 33.40
C ALA A 684 -0.65 -2.04 33.60
N GLU A 685 -0.05 -1.94 34.79
CA GLU A 685 1.21 -2.61 35.10
C GLU A 685 1.06 -4.15 35.10
N GLN A 686 -0.09 -4.67 35.55
CA GLN A 686 -0.40 -6.10 35.46
C GLN A 686 -0.46 -6.58 34.00
N VAL A 687 -1.17 -5.86 33.12
CA VAL A 687 -1.26 -6.18 31.69
C VAL A 687 0.13 -6.17 31.06
N LYS A 688 0.91 -5.14 31.32
CA LYS A 688 2.28 -5.01 30.81
C LYS A 688 3.16 -6.19 31.22
N ARG A 689 3.14 -6.57 32.50
CA ARG A 689 3.88 -7.73 32.99
C ARG A 689 3.40 -9.02 32.31
N SER A 690 2.10 -9.23 32.20
CA SER A 690 1.54 -10.42 31.54
C SER A 690 1.89 -10.50 30.06
N VAL A 691 1.94 -9.38 29.33
CA VAL A 691 2.42 -9.35 27.94
C VAL A 691 3.87 -9.83 27.86
N MET A 692 4.75 -9.30 28.72
CA MET A 692 6.17 -9.69 28.73
C MET A 692 6.38 -11.16 29.15
N GLU A 693 5.55 -11.69 30.05
CA GLU A 693 5.65 -13.07 30.54
C GLU A 693 5.04 -14.10 29.57
N LEU A 694 3.95 -13.76 28.86
CA LEU A 694 3.15 -14.73 28.13
C LEU A 694 3.30 -14.64 26.60
N PHE A 695 3.66 -13.50 26.02
CA PHE A 695 3.70 -13.34 24.55
C PHE A 695 5.09 -13.50 23.93
N VAL A 696 6.18 -13.38 24.69
CA VAL A 696 7.54 -13.40 24.14
C VAL A 696 7.89 -14.81 23.64
N LEU A 697 8.19 -14.93 22.36
CA LEU A 697 8.61 -16.16 21.69
C LEU A 697 10.12 -16.36 21.79
N GLU A 698 10.60 -17.58 21.52
CA GLU A 698 12.04 -17.94 21.57
C GLU A 698 12.90 -17.13 20.59
N ASN A 699 12.33 -16.72 19.45
CA ASN A 699 13.00 -15.88 18.46
C ASN A 699 13.05 -14.38 18.85
N GLY A 700 12.47 -14.01 19.99
CA GLY A 700 12.40 -12.64 20.49
C GLY A 700 11.38 -11.75 19.79
N SER A 701 10.44 -12.30 19.01
CA SER A 701 9.21 -11.58 18.61
C SER A 701 8.08 -11.86 19.60
N LEU A 702 6.92 -11.23 19.40
CA LEU A 702 5.71 -11.54 20.16
C LEU A 702 4.83 -12.53 19.38
N ALA A 703 4.14 -13.41 20.10
CA ALA A 703 3.02 -14.17 19.57
C ALA A 703 1.95 -13.20 19.05
N ASP A 704 1.28 -13.55 17.95
CA ASP A 704 0.21 -12.70 17.42
C ASP A 704 -1.05 -12.75 18.30
N CYS A 705 -1.32 -13.93 18.85
CA CYS A 705 -2.45 -14.21 19.70
C CYS A 705 -2.08 -15.33 20.68
N ILE A 706 -2.60 -15.27 21.89
CA ILE A 706 -2.74 -16.46 22.73
C ILE A 706 -4.10 -17.04 22.42
N TYR A 707 -4.14 -18.08 21.60
CA TYR A 707 -5.36 -18.75 21.19
C TYR A 707 -6.01 -19.45 22.37
N ALA A 708 -7.23 -19.05 22.69
CA ALA A 708 -7.98 -19.56 23.82
C ALA A 708 -9.47 -19.64 23.48
N GLY A 709 -10.14 -20.68 23.97
CA GLY A 709 -11.60 -20.75 23.93
C GLY A 709 -12.24 -19.81 24.94
N GLU A 710 -13.55 -19.61 24.84
CA GLU A 710 -14.29 -18.81 25.82
C GLU A 710 -14.12 -19.38 27.24
N GLY A 711 -13.75 -18.52 28.19
CA GLY A 711 -13.55 -18.87 29.60
C GLY A 711 -12.22 -19.56 29.92
N VAL A 712 -11.38 -19.84 28.92
CA VAL A 712 -10.01 -20.35 29.12
C VAL A 712 -9.09 -19.17 29.44
N SER A 713 -8.25 -19.31 30.47
CA SER A 713 -7.33 -18.24 30.87
C SER A 713 -6.18 -18.06 29.88
N ALA A 714 -5.56 -16.87 29.86
CA ALA A 714 -4.41 -16.61 28.99
C ALA A 714 -3.23 -17.54 29.26
N LYS A 715 -3.07 -18.02 30.50
CA LYS A 715 -1.98 -18.93 30.87
C LYS A 715 -2.17 -20.36 30.34
N GLU A 716 -3.40 -20.75 30.05
CA GLU A 716 -3.77 -22.08 29.54
C GLU A 716 -3.94 -22.11 28.02
N GLY A 717 -3.91 -20.94 27.37
CA GLY A 717 -4.01 -20.81 25.92
C GLY A 717 -2.73 -21.22 25.18
N GLU A 718 -2.86 -21.37 23.88
CA GLU A 718 -1.78 -21.77 22.97
C GLU A 718 -1.21 -20.55 22.24
N LEU A 719 0.12 -20.43 22.14
CA LEU A 719 0.74 -19.33 21.42
C LEU A 719 0.58 -19.51 19.90
N ASP A 720 0.01 -18.52 19.23
CA ASP A 720 0.05 -18.40 17.78
C ASP A 720 1.35 -17.69 17.37
N ASP A 721 2.25 -18.47 16.77
CA ASP A 721 3.58 -18.03 16.34
C ASP A 721 3.59 -17.44 14.92
N SER A 722 2.42 -17.20 14.33
CA SER A 722 2.28 -16.48 13.07
C SER A 722 2.95 -15.11 13.15
N LEU A 723 4.00 -14.89 12.36
CA LEU A 723 4.67 -13.59 12.30
C LEU A 723 3.80 -12.57 11.56
N ARG A 724 3.18 -11.68 12.34
CA ARG A 724 2.24 -10.66 11.87
C ARG A 724 2.66 -9.26 12.36
N PRO A 725 2.20 -8.18 11.68
CA PRO A 725 2.61 -6.82 12.01
C PRO A 725 1.93 -6.26 13.28
N ASN A 726 0.95 -6.95 13.87
CA ASN A 726 0.18 -6.48 15.03
C ASN A 726 1.04 -6.14 16.25
N GLN A 727 2.14 -6.88 16.46
CA GLN A 727 3.10 -6.63 17.53
C GLN A 727 3.75 -5.24 17.49
N ILE A 728 3.78 -4.57 16.33
CA ILE A 728 4.29 -3.19 16.19
C ILE A 728 3.48 -2.24 17.09
N LEU A 729 2.18 -2.48 17.25
CA LEU A 729 1.32 -1.66 18.11
C LEU A 729 1.69 -1.77 19.59
N ALA A 730 2.33 -2.87 20.02
CA ALA A 730 2.85 -2.97 21.38
C ALA A 730 3.98 -1.97 21.66
N ILE A 731 4.74 -1.59 20.62
CA ILE A 731 5.76 -0.53 20.69
C ILE A 731 5.10 0.84 20.62
N THR A 732 4.29 1.10 19.58
CA THR A 732 3.76 2.45 19.32
C THR A 732 2.74 2.92 20.35
N LEU A 733 2.03 1.99 21.00
CA LEU A 733 1.12 2.29 22.12
C LEU A 733 1.78 2.13 23.49
N GLY A 734 3.08 1.79 23.54
CA GLY A 734 3.89 1.84 24.75
C GLY A 734 3.68 0.71 25.77
N THR A 735 3.10 -0.42 25.35
CA THR A 735 2.94 -1.60 26.20
C THR A 735 4.28 -2.30 26.43
N VAL A 736 5.11 -2.38 25.39
CA VAL A 736 6.51 -2.82 25.51
C VAL A 736 7.42 -1.61 25.62
N LYS A 737 8.33 -1.64 26.59
CA LYS A 737 9.37 -0.62 26.81
C LYS A 737 10.72 -1.31 27.10
N ASP A 738 11.05 -2.30 26.29
CA ASP A 738 12.33 -3.02 26.32
C ASP A 738 13.01 -2.82 24.97
N ARG A 739 14.07 -2.02 24.97
CA ARG A 739 14.79 -1.64 23.74
C ARG A 739 15.27 -2.85 22.94
N GLN A 740 15.73 -3.91 23.59
CA GLN A 740 16.26 -5.08 22.90
C GLN A 740 15.12 -5.89 22.26
N LEU A 741 14.01 -6.03 22.97
CA LEU A 741 12.80 -6.65 22.42
C LEU A 741 12.23 -5.82 21.27
N ASP A 742 12.12 -4.50 21.41
CA ASP A 742 11.62 -3.60 20.37
C ASP A 742 12.45 -3.70 19.08
N MET A 743 13.78 -3.73 19.20
CA MET A 743 14.68 -3.93 18.06
C MET A 743 14.47 -5.30 17.40
N THR A 744 14.14 -6.33 18.18
CA THR A 744 13.91 -7.69 17.66
C THR A 744 12.55 -7.79 16.96
N ILE A 745 11.51 -7.14 17.50
CA ILE A 745 10.20 -7.00 16.88
C ILE A 745 10.32 -6.31 15.51
N LEU A 746 11.05 -5.18 15.43
CA LEU A 746 11.27 -4.47 14.17
C LEU A 746 12.01 -5.34 13.15
N ASP A 747 13.07 -6.03 13.57
CA ASP A 747 13.83 -6.94 12.71
C ASP A 747 12.96 -8.09 12.19
N ALA A 748 12.12 -8.69 13.03
CA ALA A 748 11.19 -9.74 12.62
C ALA A 748 10.18 -9.21 11.57
N CYS A 749 9.57 -8.05 11.85
CA CYS A 749 8.61 -7.42 10.95
C CYS A 749 9.22 -6.89 9.63
N SER A 750 10.54 -6.73 9.55
CA SER A 750 11.21 -6.23 8.33
C SER A 750 10.96 -7.10 7.08
N CYS A 751 10.70 -8.40 7.25
CA CYS A 751 10.36 -9.31 6.16
C CYS A 751 8.94 -9.13 5.62
N LEU A 752 8.08 -8.42 6.36
CA LEU A 752 6.70 -8.10 5.96
C LEU A 752 6.63 -6.87 5.07
N LEU A 753 7.68 -6.04 5.05
CA LEU A 753 7.68 -4.78 4.33
C LEU A 753 7.71 -4.99 2.81
N VAL A 754 6.85 -4.23 2.13
CA VAL A 754 6.83 -4.01 0.68
C VAL A 754 6.69 -2.48 0.46
N PRO A 755 6.96 -1.96 -0.75
CA PRO A 755 6.83 -0.52 -1.01
C PRO A 755 5.43 0.00 -0.62
N GLY A 756 5.42 0.94 0.31
CA GLY A 756 4.22 1.64 0.77
C GLY A 756 3.24 0.85 1.65
N ALA A 757 3.49 -0.44 1.93
CA ALA A 757 2.58 -1.31 2.67
C ALA A 757 3.31 -2.39 3.51
N ILE A 758 2.59 -3.07 4.41
CA ILE A 758 3.13 -4.15 5.25
C ILE A 758 2.27 -5.41 5.15
N ARG A 759 2.87 -6.55 4.80
CA ARG A 759 2.20 -7.86 4.71
C ARG A 759 1.55 -8.22 6.04
N SER A 760 0.32 -8.74 5.96
CA SER A 760 -0.47 -9.19 7.10
C SER A 760 0.05 -10.49 7.73
N LEU A 761 0.89 -11.24 7.03
CA LEU A 761 1.51 -12.49 7.47
C LEU A 761 2.83 -12.74 6.71
N ALA A 762 3.84 -13.29 7.37
CA ALA A 762 5.09 -13.70 6.74
C ALA A 762 4.93 -14.96 5.87
N ASP A 763 5.70 -15.06 4.78
CA ASP A 763 5.81 -16.29 3.97
C ASP A 763 6.75 -17.30 4.68
N ALA A 764 6.26 -17.85 5.78
CA ALA A 764 6.99 -18.76 6.66
C ALA A 764 6.06 -19.87 7.20
N PRO A 765 6.62 -21.04 7.57
CA PRO A 765 5.84 -22.05 8.29
C PRO A 765 5.46 -21.55 9.69
N VAL A 766 4.35 -22.06 10.20
CA VAL A 766 3.85 -21.81 11.57
C VAL A 766 3.79 -23.11 12.35
N ASN A 767 3.93 -23.04 13.67
CA ASN A 767 3.74 -24.20 14.54
C ASN A 767 2.26 -24.44 14.83
N ARG A 768 1.51 -23.36 15.08
CA ARG A 768 0.06 -23.45 15.27
C ARG A 768 -0.66 -23.45 13.91
N PRO A 769 -1.36 -24.53 13.50
CA PRO A 769 -2.00 -24.59 12.19
C PRO A 769 -3.18 -23.60 12.07
N LEU A 770 -3.31 -22.96 10.91
CA LEU A 770 -4.47 -22.16 10.52
C LEU A 770 -5.33 -22.95 9.53
N GLU A 771 -6.29 -23.70 10.04
CA GLU A 771 -7.24 -24.43 9.21
C GLU A 771 -8.33 -23.50 8.65
N ILE A 772 -8.44 -23.45 7.32
CA ILE A 772 -9.51 -22.75 6.62
C ILE A 772 -10.38 -23.80 5.94
N VAL A 773 -11.65 -23.90 6.34
CA VAL A 773 -12.58 -24.94 5.86
C VAL A 773 -13.69 -24.32 5.02
N VAL A 774 -13.84 -24.80 3.78
CA VAL A 774 -14.90 -24.40 2.85
C VAL A 774 -15.64 -25.65 2.39
N GLY A 775 -16.96 -25.69 2.57
CA GLY A 775 -17.78 -26.84 2.17
C GLY A 775 -17.33 -28.17 2.82
N GLY A 776 -16.77 -28.12 4.03
CA GLY A 776 -16.22 -29.29 4.73
C GLY A 776 -14.84 -29.74 4.28
N THR A 777 -14.19 -28.99 3.38
CA THR A 777 -12.83 -29.29 2.88
C THR A 777 -11.84 -28.22 3.33
N THR A 778 -10.70 -28.63 3.89
CA THR A 778 -9.60 -27.72 4.23
C THR A 778 -8.92 -27.23 2.96
N ILE A 779 -8.73 -25.91 2.84
CA ILE A 779 -8.09 -25.28 1.69
C ILE A 779 -6.67 -24.79 2.00
N GLY A 780 -5.69 -25.21 1.19
CA GLY A 780 -4.27 -24.90 1.40
C GLY A 780 -3.61 -25.78 2.47
N ASP A 781 -2.40 -25.39 2.87
CA ASP A 781 -1.63 -26.06 3.94
C ASP A 781 -1.76 -25.25 5.24
N PRO A 782 -2.41 -25.78 6.30
CA PRO A 782 -2.57 -25.07 7.56
C PRO A 782 -1.26 -24.65 8.23
N LEU A 783 -0.15 -25.35 7.96
CA LEU A 783 1.17 -25.01 8.49
C LEU A 783 1.93 -24.02 7.59
N ARG A 784 1.37 -23.65 6.43
CA ARG A 784 1.87 -22.62 5.52
C ARG A 784 0.73 -21.72 5.04
N PRO A 785 0.12 -20.93 5.94
CA PRO A 785 -1.09 -20.17 5.60
C PRO A 785 -0.89 -18.96 4.68
N TYR A 786 0.36 -18.62 4.34
CA TYR A 786 0.65 -17.45 3.52
C TYR A 786 0.01 -17.50 2.12
N ARG A 787 -0.70 -16.42 1.76
CA ARG A 787 -1.35 -16.19 0.46
C ARG A 787 -1.11 -14.75 0.01
N GLY A 788 -0.10 -14.57 -0.86
CA GLY A 788 0.35 -13.25 -1.30
C GLY A 788 -0.46 -12.59 -2.43
N ARG A 789 -1.49 -13.23 -2.99
CA ARG A 789 -2.31 -12.67 -4.09
C ARG A 789 -3.79 -12.64 -3.74
N TYR A 790 -4.43 -11.48 -3.90
CA TYR A 790 -5.84 -11.24 -3.62
C TYR A 790 -6.65 -11.17 -4.93
N THR A 791 -6.88 -12.32 -5.55
CA THR A 791 -7.63 -12.44 -6.82
C THR A 791 -8.44 -13.73 -6.82
N GLY A 792 -9.38 -13.86 -7.75
CA GLY A 792 -10.22 -15.05 -7.92
C GLY A 792 -11.44 -15.07 -7.00
N ASP A 793 -12.00 -16.27 -6.84
CA ASP A 793 -13.22 -16.52 -6.05
C ASP A 793 -13.14 -15.99 -4.62
N GLU A 794 -14.28 -15.53 -4.10
CA GLU A 794 -14.36 -14.86 -2.81
C GLU A 794 -13.97 -15.77 -1.64
N ASP A 795 -14.60 -16.93 -1.53
CA ASP A 795 -14.50 -17.79 -0.35
C ASP A 795 -13.25 -18.68 -0.37
N THR A 796 -12.79 -19.07 -1.56
CA THR A 796 -11.67 -20.00 -1.71
C THR A 796 -10.32 -19.32 -1.96
N SER A 797 -10.33 -18.05 -2.40
CA SER A 797 -9.12 -17.31 -2.77
C SER A 797 -8.97 -15.96 -2.06
N ARG A 798 -9.90 -15.02 -2.28
CA ARG A 798 -9.79 -13.63 -1.76
C ARG A 798 -9.86 -13.55 -0.24
N LYS A 799 -10.93 -14.07 0.40
CA LYS A 799 -11.07 -14.10 1.87
C LYS A 799 -9.87 -14.79 2.55
N PRO A 800 -9.43 -15.98 2.10
CA PRO A 800 -8.22 -16.59 2.64
C PRO A 800 -6.95 -15.75 2.52
N ALA A 801 -6.81 -14.91 1.50
CA ALA A 801 -5.65 -14.04 1.31
C ALA A 801 -5.73 -12.72 2.09
N TYR A 802 -6.94 -12.22 2.35
CA TYR A 802 -7.22 -10.85 2.80
C TYR A 802 -6.44 -10.39 4.03
N HIS A 803 -6.19 -11.30 4.98
CA HIS A 803 -5.30 -11.06 6.12
C HIS A 803 -4.24 -12.15 6.29
N ASN A 804 -3.95 -12.97 5.27
CA ASN A 804 -2.92 -14.00 5.36
C ASN A 804 -1.82 -13.82 4.32
N GLY A 805 -1.54 -12.59 3.90
CA GLY A 805 -0.38 -12.33 3.06
C GLY A 805 -0.45 -11.06 2.23
N THR A 806 -1.64 -10.53 1.97
CA THR A 806 -1.84 -9.16 1.44
C THR A 806 -1.13 -8.13 2.30
N ALA A 807 -0.68 -7.05 1.66
CA ALA A 807 -0.02 -5.95 2.35
C ALA A 807 -0.95 -4.77 2.57
N TRP A 808 -0.94 -4.21 3.77
CA TRP A 808 -1.86 -3.18 4.23
C TRP A 808 -1.17 -1.82 4.31
N THR A 809 -1.84 -0.78 3.82
CA THR A 809 -1.30 0.59 3.77
C THR A 809 -1.44 1.33 5.10
N TRP A 810 -2.43 0.99 5.94
CA TRP A 810 -2.70 1.71 7.19
C TRP A 810 -1.75 1.38 8.35
N LEU A 811 -1.31 0.12 8.46
CA LEU A 811 -0.43 -0.33 9.54
C LEU A 811 1.06 -0.12 9.22
N PHE A 812 1.39 0.07 7.94
CA PHE A 812 2.75 0.34 7.49
C PHE A 812 3.38 1.60 8.12
N PRO A 813 2.68 2.75 8.21
CA PRO A 813 3.16 3.92 8.95
C PRO A 813 3.56 3.61 10.39
N SER A 814 2.86 2.70 11.09
CA SER A 814 3.22 2.32 12.46
C SER A 814 4.59 1.62 12.55
N TYR A 815 5.06 0.94 11.50
CA TYR A 815 6.44 0.43 11.46
C TYR A 815 7.45 1.59 11.47
N CYS A 816 7.16 2.65 10.70
CA CYS A 816 8.01 3.84 10.64
C CYS A 816 8.00 4.60 11.97
N GLU A 817 6.83 4.69 12.62
CA GLU A 817 6.67 5.24 13.97
C GLU A 817 7.52 4.46 14.99
N ALA A 818 7.36 3.13 15.03
CA ALA A 818 8.12 2.26 15.93
C ALA A 818 9.63 2.37 15.68
N TRP A 819 10.07 2.44 14.41
CA TRP A 819 11.49 2.66 14.09
C TRP A 819 12.02 3.97 14.70
N ALA A 820 11.31 5.07 14.52
CA ALA A 820 11.70 6.37 15.08
C ALA A 820 11.64 6.39 16.63
N MET A 821 10.68 5.70 17.25
CA MET A 821 10.61 5.58 18.71
C MET A 821 11.78 4.77 19.28
N VAL A 822 12.18 3.68 18.62
CA VAL A 822 13.27 2.80 19.08
C VAL A 822 14.63 3.45 18.87
N TYR A 823 14.86 4.08 17.73
CA TYR A 823 16.18 4.62 17.36
C TYR A 823 16.32 6.13 17.62
N GLY A 824 15.27 6.80 18.09
CA GLY A 824 15.29 8.23 18.38
C GLY A 824 15.46 9.10 17.14
N ASP A 825 16.03 10.30 17.31
CA ASP A 825 16.18 11.27 16.23
C ASP A 825 17.02 10.77 15.05
N GLU A 826 18.01 9.90 15.28
CA GLU A 826 18.81 9.29 14.23
C GLU A 826 17.96 8.41 13.30
N GLY A 827 17.05 7.64 13.89
CA GLY A 827 16.12 6.76 13.18
C GLY A 827 15.03 7.50 12.38
N LYS A 828 14.75 8.77 12.68
CA LYS A 828 13.72 9.55 11.95
C LYS A 828 14.04 9.64 10.45
N SER A 829 15.32 9.70 10.08
CA SER A 829 15.74 9.76 8.67
C SER A 829 15.37 8.49 7.90
N THR A 830 15.69 7.32 8.46
CA THR A 830 15.32 6.00 7.94
C THR A 830 13.82 5.79 7.92
N ALA A 831 13.11 6.17 8.99
CA ALA A 831 11.65 6.10 9.06
C ALA A 831 10.97 6.94 7.97
N ARG A 832 11.44 8.17 7.73
CA ARG A 832 10.96 9.03 6.61
C ARG A 832 11.24 8.39 5.25
N SER A 833 12.40 7.74 5.10
CA SER A 833 12.76 7.06 3.85
C SER A 833 11.81 5.89 3.55
N PHE A 834 11.51 5.03 4.53
CA PHE A 834 10.49 4.00 4.37
C PHE A 834 9.11 4.61 4.07
N LEU A 835 8.67 5.59 4.86
CA LEU A 835 7.36 6.22 4.71
C LEU A 835 7.17 6.85 3.31
N SER A 836 8.25 7.39 2.72
CA SER A 836 8.24 7.98 1.37
C SER A 836 7.87 6.98 0.26
N SER A 837 8.05 5.67 0.49
CA SER A 837 7.71 4.64 -0.49
C SER A 837 6.21 4.57 -0.81
N SER A 838 5.33 5.04 0.09
CA SER A 838 3.87 5.10 -0.17
C SER A 838 3.47 6.20 -1.14
N LEU A 839 4.33 7.19 -1.42
CA LEU A 839 3.96 8.36 -2.23
C LEU A 839 3.70 8.03 -3.70
N CYS A 840 4.15 6.87 -4.18
CA CYS A 840 3.82 6.39 -5.51
C CYS A 840 2.30 6.18 -5.69
N PHE A 841 1.56 5.88 -4.61
CA PHE A 841 0.11 5.69 -4.64
C PHE A 841 -0.64 6.96 -5.03
N LEU A 842 -0.15 8.15 -4.65
CA LEU A 842 -0.75 9.41 -5.06
C LEU A 842 -0.78 9.61 -6.59
N ARG A 843 0.06 8.89 -7.33
CA ARG A 843 0.18 8.99 -8.79
C ARG A 843 -0.34 7.77 -9.56
N THR A 844 -0.78 6.71 -8.88
CA THR A 844 -1.15 5.43 -9.52
C THR A 844 -2.49 4.92 -8.99
N GLY A 845 -3.26 4.19 -9.82
CA GLY A 845 -4.60 3.74 -9.40
C GLY A 845 -5.55 4.91 -9.25
N CYS A 846 -6.17 5.09 -8.08
CA CYS A 846 -7.01 6.25 -7.79
C CYS A 846 -6.14 7.46 -7.41
N VAL A 847 -5.94 8.38 -8.36
CA VAL A 847 -4.96 9.47 -8.22
C VAL A 847 -5.29 10.37 -7.03
N GLY A 848 -4.28 10.74 -6.26
CA GLY A 848 -4.42 11.46 -5.00
C GLY A 848 -4.77 10.58 -3.78
N HIS A 849 -5.11 9.31 -3.96
CA HIS A 849 -5.54 8.42 -2.87
C HIS A 849 -4.57 7.25 -2.65
N PHE A 850 -4.71 6.60 -1.50
CA PHE A 850 -3.98 5.37 -1.17
C PHE A 850 -4.93 4.19 -1.33
N PRO A 851 -4.48 3.05 -1.89
CA PRO A 851 -5.29 1.84 -1.92
C PRO A 851 -5.45 1.29 -0.49
N GLU A 852 -6.47 0.46 -0.30
CA GLU A 852 -6.67 -0.28 0.94
C GLU A 852 -5.54 -1.28 1.19
N ILE A 853 -5.29 -2.13 0.19
CA ILE A 853 -4.30 -3.20 0.22
C ILE A 853 -3.57 -3.31 -1.11
N THR A 854 -2.41 -3.95 -1.06
CA THR A 854 -1.69 -4.44 -2.24
C THR A 854 -1.48 -5.95 -2.13
N ASP A 855 -1.24 -6.59 -3.27
CA ASP A 855 -0.76 -7.97 -3.25
C ASP A 855 0.53 -8.07 -2.41
N GLY A 856 0.58 -9.06 -1.53
CA GLY A 856 1.78 -9.36 -0.76
C GLY A 856 2.94 -9.73 -1.66
N ASP A 857 2.67 -10.48 -2.73
CA ASP A 857 3.65 -10.90 -3.72
C ASP A 857 3.89 -9.80 -4.78
N PHE A 858 5.15 -9.70 -5.24
CA PHE A 858 5.54 -8.87 -6.37
C PHE A 858 4.68 -9.23 -7.61
N PRO A 859 4.13 -8.24 -8.36
CA PRO A 859 4.51 -6.82 -8.37
C PRO A 859 3.71 -5.90 -7.43
N HIS A 860 3.09 -6.43 -6.37
CA HIS A 860 2.35 -5.62 -5.37
C HIS A 860 1.21 -4.79 -5.99
N ALA A 861 0.45 -5.40 -6.89
CA ALA A 861 -0.69 -4.75 -7.54
C ALA A 861 -1.71 -4.23 -6.51
N HIS A 862 -2.35 -3.11 -6.81
CA HIS A 862 -3.38 -2.53 -5.95
C HIS A 862 -4.62 -3.44 -5.90
N ARG A 863 -5.19 -3.59 -4.70
CA ARG A 863 -6.31 -4.46 -4.38
C ARG A 863 -7.24 -3.77 -3.39
N GLY A 864 -8.37 -4.42 -3.10
CA GLY A 864 -9.37 -3.84 -2.19
C GLY A 864 -9.94 -2.54 -2.76
N CYS A 865 -10.35 -1.64 -1.88
CA CYS A 865 -10.76 -0.29 -2.26
C CYS A 865 -9.60 0.48 -2.90
N ASP A 866 -9.86 1.17 -4.01
CA ASP A 866 -8.84 1.95 -4.71
C ASP A 866 -8.44 3.22 -3.93
N ALA A 867 -9.37 3.73 -3.12
CA ALA A 867 -9.21 4.94 -2.32
C ALA A 867 -9.72 4.69 -0.91
N GLN A 868 -8.80 4.55 0.05
CA GLN A 868 -9.12 4.18 1.42
C GLN A 868 -8.62 5.22 2.44
N ALA A 869 -9.43 5.49 3.47
CA ALA A 869 -9.23 6.61 4.39
C ALA A 869 -8.12 6.39 5.43
N TRP A 870 -8.06 5.20 6.04
CA TRP A 870 -7.10 4.93 7.12
C TRP A 870 -5.63 4.96 6.68
N GLY A 871 -5.32 4.56 5.44
CA GLY A 871 -3.97 4.54 4.89
C GLY A 871 -3.38 5.95 4.81
N VAL A 872 -4.13 6.88 4.21
CA VAL A 872 -3.74 8.29 4.13
C VAL A 872 -3.74 8.96 5.52
N SER A 873 -4.68 8.59 6.40
CA SER A 873 -4.77 9.14 7.76
C SER A 873 -3.53 8.82 8.60
N GLU A 874 -3.17 7.54 8.68
CA GLU A 874 -1.99 7.12 9.45
C GLU A 874 -0.70 7.61 8.79
N TRP A 875 -0.65 7.72 7.46
CA TRP A 875 0.50 8.32 6.78
C TRP A 875 0.72 9.78 7.20
N ILE A 876 -0.34 10.61 7.21
CA ILE A 876 -0.26 12.02 7.63
C ILE A 876 0.15 12.12 9.10
N ARG A 877 -0.45 11.31 9.97
CA ARG A 877 -0.14 11.28 11.40
C ARG A 877 1.35 11.03 11.64
N ILE A 878 1.91 10.05 10.96
CA ILE A 878 3.34 9.71 11.11
C ILE A 878 4.24 10.71 10.41
N TRP A 879 3.85 11.25 9.26
CA TRP A 879 4.62 12.31 8.61
C TRP A 879 4.78 13.53 9.53
N LYS A 880 3.69 14.00 10.15
CA LYS A 880 3.72 15.11 11.12
C LYS A 880 4.55 14.78 12.36
N PHE A 881 4.42 13.57 12.91
CA PHE A 881 5.26 13.10 14.03
C PHE A 881 6.75 13.11 13.67
N LEU A 882 7.11 12.68 12.45
CA LEU A 882 8.48 12.69 11.99
C LEU A 882 8.96 14.13 11.70
N GLU A 883 8.11 15.07 11.30
CA GLU A 883 8.48 16.47 11.09
C GLU A 883 8.67 17.27 12.39
N SER A 884 7.93 16.94 13.44
CA SER A 884 8.10 17.58 14.75
C SER A 884 9.48 17.26 15.35
N ALA A 885 10.35 18.28 15.38
CA ALA A 885 11.62 18.32 16.07
C ALA A 885 11.79 19.71 16.71
#